data_AF-A0A7V5CX52-F1
#
_entry.id   AF-A0A7V5CX52-F1
#
_cell.length_a   1.000
_cell.length_b   1.000
_cell.length_c   1.000
_cell.angle_alpha   90.00
_cell.angle_beta   90.00
_cell.angle_gamma   90.00
#
_symmetry.space_group_name_H-M   'P 1'
#
loop_
_entity.id
_entity.type
_entity.pdbx_description
1 polymer ?
#
loop_
_entity_poly.entity_id
_entity_poly.type
_entity_poly.pdbx_seq_one_letter_code
_entity_poly.pdbx_strand_id
1 'polypeptide(L)'
;SANEIADYLDSPQFPMLKGRVLNIHTRLKGRIKTVTRGGREVKEFIENETAMKPDDLRALREMSRELDAKDSKFRCVVSVMMLREGWDVRNVTTIVPLRPYSAKAGILPEQTLGRGLRRMFPLAEMPEMVTVVHHPAFRKLYEEELAQEGLDIAVLPVREVFKQTVTIFVDHANKPVEELEIEIPLISEAIETTAELQGLTFEDVREYFKQRFHPLPIGKKKEGPVEYKERHLFTDEIVSRMQLDAGLLTNAWSAAGYFAQMLGRACRVTNPHKILTPLMEEFLSKVLFEREVDLYSGEVDHRMRDADVMEHIRATFTPLILSKTVQKKERQRISQGARLSTWKPYQASSTEKRPAVQATRTMFNLVPCENEFEREFADFCDYAGDVGAFAKNAGPQKLMIDYLRPDGHRALYVPDFFIRLSNGGYLLVELKGKVDNLVPVKARAAVEWCKASSTGKTKWRYLYVPYFLFQQSAPATMDELARACEPSLKALIEEAKTGQMQLPLLEATAKKEEDERFAKVLQMAGMAEAPAEIEETLRQAVHLLDYAIRAGLPEYNHAFQPMLRHLDDYAIKILDKRLRPRIPGDTAKSRDYFAPYIDNLHPKDKGLLGKNQRYLKENLVFGRPIQRLGTLLFCLDYAQTWALDVGGVWRDAKEVFSGPERKSLYAEVKEVNEFRNTRVAHVETKLDDAEEAWGAMVRWFRCLNQMSNLKNQ
;
A
#
# COMPACT_ATOMS: atom_id res chain seq x y z
N SER A 1 18.85 23.14 29.64
CA SER A 1 18.14 22.42 30.72
C SER A 1 16.82 21.85 30.21
N ALA A 2 16.13 20.94 30.91
CA ALA A 2 14.81 20.47 30.45
C ALA A 2 13.74 21.58 30.46
N ASN A 3 13.88 22.59 31.32
CA ASN A 3 13.05 23.80 31.26
C ASN A 3 13.24 24.56 29.95
N GLU A 4 14.50 24.85 29.58
CA GLU A 4 14.78 25.52 28.29
C GLU A 4 14.26 24.74 27.08
N ILE A 5 14.33 23.41 27.11
CA ILE A 5 13.80 22.57 26.01
C ILE A 5 12.27 22.67 25.97
N ALA A 6 11.60 22.59 27.12
CA ALA A 6 10.15 22.73 27.18
C ALA A 6 9.71 24.12 26.71
N ASP A 7 10.37 25.18 27.18
CA ASP A 7 10.08 26.58 26.79
C ASP A 7 10.33 26.81 25.29
N TYR A 8 11.39 26.21 24.74
CA TYR A 8 11.68 26.27 23.31
C TYR A 8 10.61 25.56 22.46
N LEU A 9 10.18 24.36 22.88
CA LEU A 9 9.11 23.61 22.21
C LEU A 9 7.74 24.27 22.37
N ASP A 10 7.52 25.02 23.45
CA ASP A 10 6.30 25.79 23.69
C ASP A 10 6.29 27.15 22.98
N SER A 11 7.35 27.48 22.25
CA SER A 11 7.50 28.76 21.56
C SER A 11 6.60 28.87 20.31
N PRO A 12 6.35 30.10 19.81
CA PRO A 12 5.61 30.31 18.57
C PRO A 12 6.22 29.65 17.32
N GLN A 13 7.48 29.23 17.39
CA GLN A 13 8.16 28.51 16.29
C GLN A 13 7.54 27.13 16.04
N PHE A 14 6.84 26.57 17.04
CA PHE A 14 6.15 25.28 16.94
C PHE A 14 4.64 25.47 17.21
N PRO A 15 3.86 25.98 16.24
CA PRO A 15 2.43 26.27 16.42
C PRO A 15 1.60 25.07 16.92
N MET A 16 1.99 23.86 16.53
CA MET A 16 1.31 22.63 16.93
C MET A 16 1.56 22.23 18.40
N LEU A 17 2.65 22.71 19.01
CA LEU A 17 3.08 22.38 20.37
C LEU A 17 2.85 23.52 21.37
N LYS A 18 2.68 24.76 20.89
CA LYS A 18 2.40 25.93 21.74
C LYS A 18 1.19 25.72 22.65
N GLY A 19 1.37 25.90 23.95
CA GLY A 19 0.40 25.65 25.02
C GLY A 19 0.14 24.16 25.30
N ARG A 20 0.91 23.25 24.70
CA ARG A 20 0.68 21.80 24.69
C ARG A 20 1.92 20.99 25.10
N VAL A 21 2.94 21.64 25.68
CA VAL A 21 4.13 20.97 26.22
C VAL A 21 3.97 20.76 27.73
N LEU A 22 4.15 19.52 28.18
CA LEU A 22 4.23 19.20 29.60
C LEU A 22 5.69 19.00 30.00
N ASN A 23 6.13 19.72 31.01
CA ASN A 23 7.48 19.61 31.54
C ASN A 23 7.45 18.94 32.92
N ILE A 24 8.01 17.73 32.99
CA ILE A 24 8.06 16.94 34.22
C ILE A 24 9.43 17.13 34.86
N HIS A 25 9.55 18.18 35.68
CA HIS A 25 10.59 18.29 36.69
C HIS A 25 10.00 17.88 38.03
N THR A 26 10.64 16.93 38.71
CA THR A 26 10.31 16.67 40.10
C THR A 26 10.61 17.90 40.94
N ARG A 27 9.57 18.55 41.44
CA ARG A 27 9.69 19.37 42.65
C ARG A 27 9.94 18.45 43.86
N LEU A 28 11.10 17.79 43.93
CA LEU A 28 11.57 17.14 45.14
C LEU A 28 12.49 18.11 45.88
N LYS A 29 11.96 18.68 46.98
CA LYS A 29 12.65 19.62 47.87
C LYS A 29 13.98 19.02 48.34
N GLY A 30 15.11 19.59 47.93
CA GLY A 30 16.41 19.32 48.56
C GLY A 30 16.51 19.97 49.94
N ARG A 31 17.37 19.43 50.81
CA ARG A 31 17.79 20.08 52.06
C ARG A 31 19.19 20.66 51.90
N ILE A 32 19.35 21.91 52.32
CA ILE A 32 20.65 22.54 52.47
C ILE A 32 21.29 21.95 53.73
N LYS A 33 22.48 21.34 53.61
CA LYS A 33 23.28 20.94 54.77
C LYS A 33 24.53 21.81 54.81
N THR A 34 24.81 22.39 55.98
CA THR A 34 26.04 23.14 56.21
C THR A 34 27.17 22.16 56.49
N VAL A 35 28.24 22.21 55.70
CA VAL A 35 29.43 21.37 55.90
C VAL A 35 30.64 22.30 56.06
N THR A 36 31.42 22.08 57.12
CA THR A 36 32.58 22.91 57.44
C THR A 36 33.81 22.39 56.71
N ARG A 37 34.32 23.16 55.74
CA ARG A 37 35.59 22.87 55.06
C ARG A 37 36.54 24.02 55.31
N GLY A 38 37.71 23.73 55.89
CA GLY A 38 38.75 24.72 56.16
C GLY A 38 38.34 25.86 57.10
N GLY A 39 37.48 25.59 58.08
CA GLY A 39 37.05 26.59 59.08
C GLY A 39 35.98 27.59 58.59
N ARG A 40 35.41 27.41 57.39
CA ARG A 40 34.24 28.17 56.92
C ARG A 40 33.06 27.24 56.67
N GLU A 41 31.88 27.70 57.07
CA GLU A 41 30.60 27.04 56.81
C GLU A 41 30.20 27.27 55.35
N VAL A 42 30.08 26.18 54.57
CA VAL A 42 29.57 26.23 53.20
C VAL A 42 28.27 25.43 53.14
N LYS A 43 27.22 26.03 52.57
CA LYS A 43 25.91 25.42 52.35
C LYS A 43 25.97 24.63 51.05
N GLU A 44 25.95 23.30 51.14
CA GLU A 44 26.00 22.41 49.97
C GLU A 44 24.63 21.74 49.77
N PHE A 45 24.18 21.65 48.51
CA PHE A 45 22.93 21.02 48.12
C PHE A 45 23.22 19.57 47.73
N ILE A 46 22.65 18.60 48.46
CA ILE A 46 22.84 17.17 48.17
C ILE A 46 21.51 16.60 47.69
N GLU A 47 21.44 16.17 46.44
CA GLU A 47 20.33 15.38 45.89
C GLU A 47 20.38 13.97 46.50
N ASN A 48 19.31 13.56 47.17
CA ASN A 48 19.20 12.22 47.74
C ASN A 48 18.21 11.43 46.86
N GLU A 49 18.74 10.50 46.05
CA GLU A 49 18.06 9.96 44.87
C GLU A 49 17.41 8.57 45.06
N THR A 50 17.11 8.13 46.29
CA THR A 50 16.84 6.69 46.52
C THR A 50 15.46 6.26 47.01
N ALA A 51 14.46 7.14 47.16
CA ALA A 51 13.06 6.67 47.30
C ALA A 51 12.03 7.76 46.94
N MET A 52 11.24 7.52 45.89
CA MET A 52 10.03 8.31 45.59
C MET A 52 8.94 8.02 46.64
N LYS A 53 8.21 9.04 47.09
CA LYS A 53 7.13 8.84 48.06
C LYS A 53 5.88 8.23 47.39
N PRO A 54 5.05 7.48 48.13
CA PRO A 54 3.80 6.92 47.61
C PRO A 54 2.85 7.95 46.97
N ASP A 55 2.81 9.17 47.50
CA ASP A 55 1.98 10.25 46.97
C ASP A 55 2.50 10.79 45.61
N ASP A 56 3.82 10.82 45.43
CA ASP A 56 4.44 11.25 44.16
C ASP A 56 4.15 10.22 43.04
N LEU A 57 4.14 8.92 43.39
CA LEU A 57 3.75 7.83 42.48
C LEU A 57 2.27 7.90 42.10
N ARG A 58 1.39 8.28 43.04
CA ARG A 58 -0.04 8.47 42.76
C ARG A 58 -0.29 9.63 41.80
N ALA A 59 0.35 10.78 42.05
CA ALA A 59 0.26 11.95 41.18
C ALA A 59 0.78 11.65 39.76
N LEU A 60 1.86 10.88 39.63
CA LEU A 60 2.37 10.44 38.32
C LEU A 60 1.40 9.52 37.58
N ARG A 61 0.73 8.60 38.28
CA ARG A 61 -0.30 7.73 37.68
C ARG A 61 -1.54 8.51 37.25
N GLU A 62 -1.97 9.49 38.04
CA GLU A 62 -3.08 10.38 37.68
C GLU A 62 -2.73 11.23 36.46
N MET A 63 -1.55 11.87 36.43
CA MET A 63 -1.05 12.59 35.24
C MET A 63 -0.92 11.68 34.01
N SER A 64 -0.44 10.44 34.17
CA SER A 64 -0.36 9.46 33.08
C SER A 64 -1.72 9.15 32.47
N ARG A 65 -2.77 9.01 33.31
CA ARG A 65 -4.15 8.79 32.85
C ARG A 65 -4.73 10.00 32.15
N GLU A 66 -4.45 11.20 32.65
CA GLU A 66 -4.88 12.46 32.00
C GLU A 66 -4.21 12.65 30.64
N LEU A 67 -2.94 12.25 30.50
CA LEU A 67 -2.21 12.34 29.22
C LEU A 67 -2.73 11.37 28.16
N ASP A 68 -3.21 10.20 28.58
CA ASP A 68 -3.83 9.19 27.70
C ASP A 68 -5.32 9.48 27.41
N ALA A 69 -5.91 10.48 28.07
CA ALA A 69 -7.28 10.87 27.80
C ALA A 69 -7.43 11.40 26.36
N LYS A 70 -8.57 11.11 25.72
CA LYS A 70 -8.82 11.47 24.30
C LYS A 70 -8.80 12.97 24.05
N ASP A 71 -9.11 13.75 25.08
CA ASP A 71 -9.17 15.21 25.12
C ASP A 71 -7.93 15.85 25.76
N SER A 72 -6.86 15.06 26.00
CA SER A 72 -5.59 15.60 26.50
C SER A 72 -5.08 16.71 25.59
N LYS A 73 -4.88 17.89 26.17
CA LYS A 73 -4.32 19.04 25.45
C LYS A 73 -2.83 18.87 25.15
N PHE A 74 -2.12 18.03 25.89
CA PHE A 74 -0.67 17.90 25.81
C PHE A 74 -0.26 16.99 24.65
N ARG A 75 0.76 17.40 23.89
CA ARG A 75 1.27 16.70 22.70
C ARG A 75 2.76 16.35 22.81
N CYS A 76 3.47 16.96 23.76
CA CYS A 76 4.88 16.72 23.99
C CYS A 76 5.15 16.67 25.49
N VAL A 77 5.99 15.72 25.93
CA VAL A 77 6.45 15.61 27.31
C VAL A 77 7.98 15.73 27.33
N VAL A 78 8.49 16.65 28.14
CA VAL A 78 9.93 16.79 28.43
C VAL A 78 10.17 16.31 29.85
N SER A 79 11.03 15.31 30.03
CA SER A 79 11.35 14.74 31.34
C SER A 79 12.85 14.56 31.51
N VAL A 80 13.35 14.87 32.70
CA VAL A 80 14.73 14.62 33.16
C VAL A 80 14.84 13.43 34.10
N MET A 81 13.72 12.93 34.62
CA MET A 81 13.67 11.87 35.61
C MET A 81 13.40 10.50 35.00
N MET A 82 13.85 9.49 35.73
CA MET A 82 13.47 8.09 35.59
C MET A 82 11.96 7.91 35.62
N LEU A 83 11.35 7.57 34.48
CA LEU A 83 9.95 7.12 34.42
C LEU A 83 9.81 5.67 34.92
N ARG A 84 10.60 5.23 35.91
CA ARG A 84 10.84 3.82 36.25
C ARG A 84 9.56 3.02 36.55
N GLU A 85 8.60 3.58 37.30
CA GLU A 85 7.31 2.93 37.61
C GLU A 85 6.14 3.94 37.66
N GLY A 86 4.96 3.53 37.20
CA GLY A 86 3.71 4.31 37.28
C GLY A 86 3.39 5.22 36.08
N TRP A 87 4.28 5.28 35.08
CA TRP A 87 4.05 5.95 33.81
C TRP A 87 3.53 4.94 32.78
N ASP A 88 2.22 4.89 32.64
CA ASP A 88 1.47 3.95 31.79
C ASP A 88 0.71 4.73 30.72
N VAL A 89 1.42 5.18 29.69
CA VAL A 89 0.87 5.95 28.56
C VAL A 89 0.92 5.06 27.30
N ARG A 90 -0.14 5.05 26.49
CA ARG A 90 -0.26 4.25 25.26
C ARG A 90 0.00 5.04 23.99
N ASN A 91 -0.17 6.37 24.03
CA ASN A 91 -0.13 7.24 22.86
C ASN A 91 1.27 7.80 22.50
N VAL A 92 2.35 7.11 22.86
CA VAL A 92 3.73 7.56 22.61
C VAL A 92 4.19 7.14 21.21
N THR A 93 4.18 8.05 20.24
CA THR A 93 4.59 7.77 18.86
C THR A 93 6.03 8.14 18.54
N THR A 94 6.66 9.00 19.35
CA THR A 94 8.00 9.54 19.07
C THR A 94 8.81 9.67 20.35
N ILE A 95 10.03 9.14 20.32
CA ILE A 95 10.97 9.16 21.45
C ILE A 95 12.26 9.84 20.99
N VAL A 96 12.70 10.86 21.74
CA VAL A 96 13.92 11.63 21.43
C VAL A 96 14.87 11.59 22.63
N PRO A 97 15.74 10.56 22.74
CA PRO A 97 16.80 10.55 23.76
C PRO A 97 17.82 11.66 23.51
N LEU A 98 17.81 12.69 24.36
CA LEU A 98 18.76 13.81 24.30
C LEU A 98 20.06 13.56 25.07
N ARG A 99 20.17 12.44 25.81
CA ARG A 99 21.36 12.07 26.60
C ARG A 99 21.69 10.58 26.44
N PRO A 100 22.98 10.19 26.52
CA PRO A 100 23.41 8.79 26.57
C PRO A 100 22.72 8.01 27.71
N TYR A 101 22.10 6.87 27.41
CA TYR A 101 21.72 5.88 28.42
C TYR A 101 23.02 5.22 28.90
N SER A 102 23.48 5.58 30.10
CA SER A 102 24.65 4.94 30.71
C SER A 102 24.19 3.89 31.73
N ALA A 103 24.89 2.76 31.83
CA ALA A 103 24.59 1.71 32.81
C ALA A 103 24.53 2.23 34.27
N LYS A 104 25.27 3.32 34.58
CA LYS A 104 25.20 4.01 35.90
C LYS A 104 23.84 4.65 36.20
N ALA A 105 23.05 5.01 35.18
CA ALA A 105 21.71 5.57 35.36
C ALA A 105 20.63 4.49 35.56
N GLY A 106 20.94 3.20 35.42
CA GLY A 106 20.01 2.10 35.68
C GLY A 106 18.72 2.14 34.85
N ILE A 107 18.75 2.74 33.65
CA ILE A 107 17.62 2.72 32.69
C ILE A 107 18.05 1.83 31.53
N LEU A 108 17.36 0.70 31.40
CA LEU A 108 17.44 -0.18 30.24
C LEU A 108 16.74 0.52 29.05
N PRO A 109 17.43 0.78 27.93
CA PRO A 109 16.84 1.37 26.73
C PRO A 109 15.53 0.70 26.26
N GLU A 110 15.41 -0.61 26.45
CA GLU A 110 14.26 -1.48 26.18
C GLU A 110 13.02 -1.03 26.98
N GLN A 111 13.19 -0.61 28.25
CA GLN A 111 12.10 -0.08 29.06
C GLN A 111 11.61 1.28 28.58
N THR A 112 12.47 2.05 27.88
CA THR A 112 12.05 3.31 27.26
C THR A 112 11.33 3.02 25.94
N LEU A 113 11.85 2.10 25.14
CA LEU A 113 11.25 1.68 23.87
C LEU A 113 9.88 1.02 24.07
N GLY A 114 9.74 0.14 25.06
CA GLY A 114 8.50 -0.56 25.39
C GLY A 114 7.32 0.36 25.75
N ARG A 115 7.56 1.65 26.01
CA ARG A 115 6.50 2.64 26.21
C ARG A 115 5.85 3.08 24.90
N GLY A 116 6.61 3.14 23.82
CA GLY A 116 6.11 3.49 22.49
C GLY A 116 5.62 2.29 21.68
N LEU A 117 5.97 1.06 22.07
CA LEU A 117 5.53 -0.18 21.40
C LEU A 117 4.10 -0.61 21.80
N ARG A 118 3.40 0.17 22.62
CA ARG A 118 2.04 -0.14 23.04
C ARG A 118 1.06 0.27 21.95
N ARG A 119 0.15 -0.64 21.61
CA ARG A 119 -0.88 -0.36 20.61
C ARG A 119 -1.93 0.60 21.17
N MET A 120 -2.06 1.75 20.52
CA MET A 120 -3.13 2.72 20.75
C MET A 120 -4.48 2.14 20.30
N PHE A 121 -4.49 1.37 19.21
CA PHE A 121 -5.69 0.79 18.62
C PHE A 121 -5.52 -0.72 18.44
N PRO A 122 -5.76 -1.53 19.49
CA PRO A 122 -5.57 -2.98 19.45
C PRO A 122 -6.37 -3.70 18.36
N LEU A 123 -7.50 -3.12 17.96
CA LEU A 123 -8.40 -3.64 16.93
C LEU A 123 -8.11 -3.08 15.52
N ALA A 124 -7.17 -2.15 15.36
CA ALA A 124 -6.78 -1.66 14.05
C ALA A 124 -5.88 -2.69 13.36
N GLU A 125 -6.06 -2.89 12.06
CA GLU A 125 -5.18 -3.78 11.27
C GLU A 125 -3.90 -3.07 10.81
N MET A 126 -3.81 -1.75 11.01
CA MET A 126 -2.68 -0.95 10.55
C MET A 126 -1.46 -1.07 11.49
N PRO A 127 -0.25 -1.17 10.92
CA PRO A 127 0.97 -1.14 11.72
C PRO A 127 1.10 0.21 12.42
N GLU A 128 1.21 0.17 13.74
CA GLU A 128 1.56 1.34 14.54
C GLU A 128 3.08 1.39 14.68
N MET A 129 3.68 2.56 14.43
CA MET A 129 5.12 2.73 14.51
C MET A 129 5.49 3.68 15.64
N VAL A 130 6.57 3.34 16.34
CA VAL A 130 7.31 4.26 17.21
C VAL A 130 8.55 4.75 16.49
N THR A 131 8.72 6.07 16.40
CA THR A 131 9.93 6.68 15.84
C THR A 131 10.90 7.02 16.97
N VAL A 132 12.14 6.53 16.88
CA VAL A 132 13.20 6.86 17.84
C VAL A 132 14.29 7.69 17.17
N VAL A 133 14.43 8.95 17.57
CA VAL A 133 15.47 9.84 17.05
C VAL A 133 16.70 9.73 17.95
N HIS A 134 17.71 8.98 17.50
CA HIS A 134 18.86 8.61 18.35
C HIS A 134 20.21 9.09 17.79
N HIS A 135 21.22 9.09 18.65
CA HIS A 135 22.63 9.24 18.26
C HIS A 135 23.20 7.90 17.74
N PRO A 136 24.13 7.86 16.78
CA PRO A 136 24.72 6.61 16.27
C PRO A 136 25.32 5.68 17.33
N ALA A 137 25.75 6.21 18.48
CA ALA A 137 26.25 5.43 19.61
C ALA A 137 25.22 4.46 20.23
N PHE A 138 23.93 4.66 19.97
CA PHE A 138 22.84 3.78 20.42
C PHE A 138 22.51 2.65 19.45
N ARG A 139 23.09 2.70 18.24
CA ARG A 139 22.81 1.77 17.15
C ARG A 139 23.05 0.30 17.50
N LYS A 140 24.06 0.04 18.34
CA LYS A 140 24.40 -1.30 18.83
C LYS A 140 23.22 -2.03 19.49
N LEU A 141 22.39 -1.32 20.25
CA LEU A 141 21.28 -1.94 20.98
C LEU A 141 20.30 -2.68 20.04
N TYR A 142 19.85 -2.01 18.98
CA TYR A 142 18.87 -2.60 18.06
C TYR A 142 19.52 -3.46 16.97
N GLU A 143 20.72 -3.12 16.50
CA GLU A 143 21.44 -3.92 15.50
C GLU A 143 22.09 -5.19 16.08
N GLU A 144 22.54 -5.20 17.35
CA GLU A 144 23.19 -6.37 17.97
C GLU A 144 22.23 -7.21 18.83
N GLU A 145 21.26 -6.62 19.55
CA GLU A 145 20.38 -7.35 20.48
C GLU A 145 19.00 -7.69 19.87
N LEU A 146 18.25 -6.70 19.36
CA LEU A 146 16.89 -6.93 18.83
C LEU A 146 16.88 -7.66 17.48
N ALA A 147 17.91 -7.47 16.65
CA ALA A 147 18.05 -8.20 15.39
C ALA A 147 18.30 -9.70 15.60
N GLN A 148 18.96 -10.11 16.71
CA GLN A 148 19.13 -11.53 17.06
C GLN A 148 17.80 -12.21 17.42
N GLU A 149 16.81 -11.44 17.86
CA GLU A 149 15.44 -11.91 18.14
C GLU A 149 14.53 -11.88 16.89
N GLY A 150 15.06 -11.50 15.71
CA GLY A 150 14.34 -11.52 14.43
C GLY A 150 13.47 -10.30 14.15
N LEU A 151 13.68 -9.18 14.84
CA LEU A 151 13.01 -7.90 14.57
C LEU A 151 13.76 -7.11 13.49
N ASP A 152 13.08 -6.81 12.38
CA ASP A 152 13.61 -5.94 11.32
C ASP A 152 13.34 -4.46 11.63
N ILE A 153 14.40 -3.71 11.94
CA ILE A 153 14.32 -2.31 12.38
C ILE A 153 14.88 -1.40 11.29
N ALA A 154 14.01 -0.64 10.62
CA ALA A 154 14.41 0.29 9.57
C ALA A 154 15.13 1.52 10.16
N VAL A 155 16.39 1.73 9.77
CA VAL A 155 17.18 2.92 10.12
C VAL A 155 17.12 3.94 8.99
N LEU A 156 16.35 5.02 9.19
CA LEU A 156 16.14 6.07 8.19
C LEU A 156 16.85 7.39 8.60
N PRO A 157 17.35 8.19 7.65
CA PRO A 157 17.76 9.56 7.93
C PRO A 157 16.61 10.38 8.54
N VAL A 158 16.91 11.26 9.50
CA VAL A 158 15.90 12.06 10.23
C VAL A 158 14.99 12.89 9.29
N ARG A 159 15.47 13.23 8.10
CA ARG A 159 14.71 13.99 7.08
C ARG A 159 13.75 13.14 6.24
N GLU A 160 13.85 11.82 6.35
CA GLU A 160 13.06 10.83 5.60
C GLU A 160 12.01 10.15 6.48
N VAL A 161 11.71 10.70 7.67
CA VAL A 161 10.67 10.15 8.55
C VAL A 161 9.29 10.35 7.90
N PHE A 162 8.70 9.26 7.44
CA PHE A 162 7.38 9.26 6.81
C PHE A 162 6.27 9.24 7.87
N LYS A 163 5.28 10.13 7.76
CA LYS A 163 3.98 9.93 8.41
C LYS A 163 3.25 8.80 7.67
N GLN A 164 3.45 7.56 8.07
CA GLN A 164 2.79 6.44 7.38
C GLN A 164 1.30 6.34 7.71
N THR A 165 0.86 6.90 8.84
CA THR A 165 -0.53 6.82 9.29
C THR A 165 -1.10 8.20 9.61
N VAL A 166 -2.37 8.39 9.29
CA VAL A 166 -3.17 9.58 9.59
C VAL A 166 -4.48 9.16 10.23
N THR A 167 -5.04 10.04 11.06
CA THR A 167 -6.37 9.84 11.62
C THR A 167 -7.41 10.49 10.72
N ILE A 168 -8.37 9.70 10.26
CA ILE A 168 -9.55 10.15 9.52
C ILE A 168 -10.68 10.39 10.51
N PHE A 169 -11.29 11.57 10.47
CA PHE A 169 -12.39 11.98 11.35
C PHE A 169 -13.31 12.99 10.65
N VAL A 170 -14.55 13.10 11.13
CA VAL A 170 -15.50 14.12 10.67
C VAL A 170 -15.04 15.50 11.15
N ASP A 171 -14.74 16.39 10.22
CA ASP A 171 -14.13 17.69 10.53
C ASP A 171 -15.19 18.77 10.81
N HIS A 172 -15.78 18.71 12.00
CA HIS A 172 -16.75 19.71 12.47
C HIS A 172 -16.16 21.11 12.65
N ALA A 173 -14.83 21.26 12.68
CA ALA A 173 -14.19 22.54 12.94
C ALA A 173 -14.02 23.37 11.65
N ASN A 174 -13.71 22.71 10.53
CA ASN A 174 -13.34 23.40 9.29
C ASN A 174 -14.29 23.12 8.11
N LYS A 175 -15.26 22.21 8.24
CA LYS A 175 -16.14 21.80 7.13
C LYS A 175 -17.63 21.96 7.44
N PRO A 176 -18.47 22.27 6.43
CA PRO A 176 -19.92 22.34 6.60
C PRO A 176 -20.52 20.92 6.63
N VAL A 177 -20.38 20.23 7.76
CA VAL A 177 -20.75 18.80 7.90
C VAL A 177 -22.23 18.56 7.57
N GLU A 178 -23.12 19.47 7.98
CA GLU A 178 -24.55 19.38 7.71
C GLU A 178 -24.88 19.44 6.22
N GLU A 179 -24.16 20.29 5.46
CA GLU A 179 -24.34 20.41 4.01
C GLU A 179 -23.73 19.25 3.24
N LEU A 180 -22.77 18.54 3.83
CA LEU A 180 -22.05 17.41 3.24
C LEU A 180 -22.61 16.04 3.68
N GLU A 181 -23.76 16.02 4.37
CA GLU A 181 -24.33 14.80 4.95
C GLU A 181 -24.68 13.73 3.89
N ILE A 182 -24.38 12.47 4.24
CA ILE A 182 -24.77 11.28 3.49
C ILE A 182 -25.33 10.27 4.49
N GLU A 183 -26.59 9.88 4.31
CA GLU A 183 -27.25 8.87 5.13
C GLU A 183 -27.20 7.52 4.40
N ILE A 184 -26.54 6.52 5.01
CA ILE A 184 -26.45 5.16 4.46
C ILE A 184 -27.60 4.32 5.03
N PRO A 185 -28.57 3.87 4.21
CA PRO A 185 -29.67 3.06 4.70
C PRO A 185 -29.19 1.70 5.24
N LEU A 186 -29.82 1.23 6.33
CA LEU A 186 -29.56 -0.10 6.85
C LEU A 186 -30.42 -1.13 6.11
N ILE A 187 -29.76 -2.01 5.37
CA ILE A 187 -30.37 -3.05 4.54
C ILE A 187 -30.07 -4.42 5.13
N SER A 188 -31.05 -5.33 5.08
CA SER A 188 -30.88 -6.71 5.51
C SER A 188 -29.86 -7.47 4.66
N GLU A 189 -29.25 -8.48 5.28
CA GLU A 189 -28.44 -9.45 4.56
C GLU A 189 -29.34 -10.20 3.55
N ALA A 190 -28.78 -10.49 2.37
CA ALA A 190 -29.46 -11.30 1.37
C ALA A 190 -29.22 -12.80 1.59
N ILE A 191 -28.18 -13.14 2.36
CA ILE A 191 -27.70 -14.50 2.54
C ILE A 191 -27.75 -14.84 4.02
N GLU A 192 -28.61 -15.78 4.35
CA GLU A 192 -28.67 -16.37 5.68
C GLU A 192 -27.98 -17.74 5.64
N THR A 193 -27.14 -17.99 6.65
CA THR A 193 -26.39 -19.25 6.76
C THR A 193 -26.69 -19.92 8.08
N THR A 194 -27.07 -21.20 8.05
CA THR A 194 -27.25 -22.02 9.24
C THR A 194 -26.09 -23.01 9.39
N ALA A 195 -25.59 -23.18 10.61
CA ALA A 195 -24.53 -24.17 10.88
C ALA A 195 -25.08 -25.60 11.07
N GLU A 196 -26.41 -25.74 11.21
CA GLU A 196 -27.09 -27.02 11.28
C GLU A 196 -27.41 -27.54 9.88
N LEU A 197 -26.88 -28.71 9.55
CA LEU A 197 -27.23 -29.45 8.34
C LEU A 197 -28.41 -30.37 8.64
N GLN A 198 -29.50 -30.26 7.87
CA GLN A 198 -30.67 -31.13 7.99
C GLN A 198 -31.17 -31.54 6.60
N GLY A 199 -31.76 -32.74 6.50
CA GLY A 199 -32.45 -33.20 5.29
C GLY A 199 -31.57 -33.48 4.07
N LEU A 200 -30.29 -33.84 4.27
CA LEU A 200 -29.43 -34.42 3.23
C LEU A 200 -29.52 -35.95 3.33
N THR A 201 -29.88 -36.61 2.23
CA THR A 201 -30.04 -38.08 2.18
C THR A 201 -28.97 -38.71 1.27
N PHE A 202 -28.78 -40.04 1.40
CA PHE A 202 -27.83 -40.76 0.53
C PHE A 202 -28.27 -40.75 -0.94
N GLU A 203 -29.57 -40.81 -1.21
CA GLU A 203 -30.08 -40.77 -2.58
C GLU A 203 -29.76 -39.43 -3.27
N ASP A 204 -29.84 -38.31 -2.53
CA ASP A 204 -29.43 -37.00 -3.05
C ASP A 204 -27.96 -37.01 -3.48
N VAL A 205 -27.07 -37.60 -2.67
CA VAL A 205 -25.63 -37.71 -2.96
C VAL A 205 -25.40 -38.60 -4.18
N ARG A 206 -26.07 -39.75 -4.23
CA ARG A 206 -25.94 -40.74 -5.30
C ARG A 206 -26.37 -40.18 -6.64
N GLU A 207 -27.54 -39.56 -6.70
CA GLU A 207 -28.07 -38.98 -7.93
C GLU A 207 -27.25 -37.78 -8.39
N TYR A 208 -26.80 -36.91 -7.46
CA TYR A 208 -25.93 -35.80 -7.80
C TYR A 208 -24.62 -36.26 -8.45
N PHE A 209 -23.99 -37.30 -7.88
CA PHE A 209 -22.75 -37.86 -8.40
C PHE A 209 -22.95 -38.47 -9.79
N LYS A 210 -23.93 -39.36 -9.96
CA LYS A 210 -24.19 -40.04 -11.24
C LYS A 210 -24.48 -39.09 -12.39
N GLN A 211 -25.13 -37.96 -12.11
CA GLN A 211 -25.46 -36.97 -13.14
C GLN A 211 -24.24 -36.16 -13.62
N ARG A 212 -23.14 -36.12 -12.86
CA ARG A 212 -22.02 -35.19 -13.09
C ARG A 212 -20.65 -35.85 -13.21
N PHE A 213 -20.49 -37.03 -12.61
CA PHE A 213 -19.21 -37.70 -12.48
C PHE A 213 -19.34 -39.18 -12.79
N HIS A 214 -18.19 -39.81 -13.04
CA HIS A 214 -18.10 -41.25 -13.29
C HIS A 214 -17.36 -41.92 -12.13
N PRO A 215 -17.69 -43.18 -11.80
CA PRO A 215 -16.97 -43.94 -10.78
C PRO A 215 -15.47 -44.05 -11.11
N LEU A 216 -14.65 -43.98 -10.06
CA LEU A 216 -13.20 -44.05 -10.15
C LEU A 216 -12.70 -45.49 -10.22
N PRO A 217 -11.57 -45.75 -10.89
CA PRO A 217 -10.92 -47.05 -10.82
C PRO A 217 -10.35 -47.28 -9.42
N ILE A 218 -10.39 -48.52 -8.95
CA ILE A 218 -9.72 -48.92 -7.69
C ILE A 218 -8.20 -48.81 -7.84
N GLY A 219 -7.69 -49.08 -9.03
CA GLY A 219 -6.27 -48.92 -9.37
C GLY A 219 -5.35 -49.89 -8.61
N LYS A 220 -4.04 -49.73 -8.80
CA LYS A 220 -3.02 -50.51 -8.08
C LYS A 220 -2.36 -49.63 -7.02
N LYS A 221 -2.05 -50.22 -5.86
CA LYS A 221 -1.25 -49.57 -4.81
C LYS A 221 0.07 -49.09 -5.39
N LYS A 222 0.31 -47.77 -5.38
CA LYS A 222 1.61 -47.20 -5.73
C LYS A 222 2.55 -47.39 -4.56
N GLU A 223 3.57 -48.23 -4.72
CA GLU A 223 4.66 -48.36 -3.75
C GLU A 223 5.72 -47.29 -4.02
N GLY A 224 5.78 -46.29 -3.14
CA GLY A 224 6.82 -45.27 -3.16
C GLY A 224 6.63 -44.28 -2.01
N PRO A 225 7.71 -43.81 -1.36
CA PRO A 225 7.60 -42.78 -0.34
C PRO A 225 7.08 -41.49 -0.98
N VAL A 226 6.04 -40.89 -0.39
CA VAL A 226 5.59 -39.54 -0.76
C VAL A 226 6.64 -38.56 -0.22
N GLU A 227 7.63 -38.22 -1.05
CA GLU A 227 8.65 -37.22 -0.71
C GLU A 227 8.05 -35.81 -0.77
N TYR A 228 7.89 -35.16 0.38
CA TYR A 228 7.66 -33.72 0.43
C TYR A 228 9.01 -32.99 0.40
N LYS A 229 9.18 -32.05 -0.54
CA LYS A 229 10.39 -31.26 -0.73
C LYS A 229 10.06 -29.80 -0.49
N GLU A 230 10.54 -29.23 0.63
CA GLU A 230 10.54 -27.77 0.79
C GLU A 230 11.62 -27.19 -0.09
N ARG A 231 11.26 -26.18 -0.88
CA ARG A 231 12.20 -25.46 -1.75
C ARG A 231 12.31 -24.01 -1.33
N HIS A 232 13.53 -23.49 -1.34
CA HIS A 232 13.79 -22.08 -1.09
C HIS A 232 13.25 -21.26 -2.26
N LEU A 233 12.37 -20.29 -1.98
CA LEU A 233 11.55 -19.58 -2.99
C LEU A 233 12.37 -18.86 -4.07
N PHE A 234 13.61 -18.48 -3.78
CA PHE A 234 14.48 -17.69 -4.66
C PHE A 234 15.58 -18.50 -5.36
N THR A 235 15.98 -19.65 -4.79
CA THR A 235 17.12 -20.45 -5.28
C THR A 235 16.70 -21.82 -5.79
N ASP A 236 15.43 -22.23 -5.56
CA ASP A 236 14.86 -23.54 -5.88
C ASP A 236 15.59 -24.73 -5.21
N GLU A 237 16.51 -24.46 -4.28
CA GLU A 237 17.23 -25.48 -3.52
C GLU A 237 16.32 -26.19 -2.51
N ILE A 238 16.46 -27.51 -2.40
CA ILE A 238 15.66 -28.33 -1.48
C ILE A 238 16.20 -28.13 -0.06
N VAL A 239 15.44 -27.41 0.78
CA VAL A 239 15.81 -27.04 2.15
C VAL A 239 15.55 -28.18 3.14
N SER A 240 14.53 -29.00 2.88
CA SER A 240 14.16 -30.14 3.74
C SER A 240 13.43 -31.23 2.98
N ARG A 241 13.64 -32.48 3.42
CA ARG A 241 12.87 -33.66 3.00
C ARG A 241 12.15 -34.22 4.23
N MET A 242 10.83 -34.22 4.21
CA MET A 242 10.02 -34.79 5.29
C MET A 242 9.18 -35.95 4.76
N GLN A 243 9.06 -37.02 5.55
CA GLN A 243 8.02 -38.03 5.36
C GLN A 243 6.78 -37.61 6.14
N LEU A 244 5.65 -37.44 5.44
CA LEU A 244 4.37 -37.10 6.06
C LEU A 244 3.83 -38.32 6.83
N ASP A 245 3.61 -38.15 8.13
CA ASP A 245 2.79 -39.08 8.91
C ASP A 245 1.33 -38.91 8.47
N ALA A 246 0.76 -39.97 7.91
CA ALA A 246 -0.45 -39.90 7.10
C ALA A 246 -1.76 -40.05 7.90
N GLY A 247 -1.67 -40.13 9.23
CA GLY A 247 -2.82 -40.05 10.14
C GLY A 247 -4.01 -40.94 9.75
N LEU A 248 -5.22 -40.37 9.84
CA LEU A 248 -6.52 -41.04 9.63
C LEU A 248 -6.82 -41.48 8.18
N LEU A 249 -6.00 -41.08 7.20
CA LEU A 249 -6.12 -41.48 5.79
C LEU A 249 -5.27 -42.72 5.45
N THR A 250 -4.82 -43.45 6.47
CA THR A 250 -4.08 -44.71 6.29
C THR A 250 -5.01 -45.88 6.01
N ASN A 251 -6.22 -45.85 6.56
CA ASN A 251 -7.23 -46.89 6.36
C ASN A 251 -8.53 -46.27 5.80
N ALA A 252 -9.20 -46.97 4.89
CA ALA A 252 -10.43 -46.53 4.25
C ALA A 252 -11.61 -46.41 5.23
N TRP A 253 -11.72 -47.32 6.20
CA TRP A 253 -12.76 -47.25 7.23
C TRP A 253 -12.68 -45.98 8.10
N SER A 254 -11.49 -45.42 8.35
CA SER A 254 -11.33 -44.17 9.11
C SER A 254 -11.42 -42.92 8.23
N ALA A 255 -11.32 -43.07 6.92
CA ALA A 255 -11.32 -41.95 5.97
C ALA A 255 -12.68 -41.23 5.92
N ALA A 256 -13.79 -41.95 6.09
CA ALA A 256 -15.13 -41.35 6.08
C ALA A 256 -15.29 -40.27 7.17
N GLY A 257 -14.84 -40.56 8.38
CA GLY A 257 -14.85 -39.60 9.49
C GLY A 257 -13.94 -38.40 9.24
N TYR A 258 -12.76 -38.63 8.65
CA TYR A 258 -11.85 -37.55 8.24
C TYR A 258 -12.49 -36.63 7.21
N PHE A 259 -13.06 -37.18 6.12
CA PHE A 259 -13.70 -36.38 5.08
C PHE A 259 -14.94 -35.66 5.58
N ALA A 260 -15.74 -36.29 6.45
CA ALA A 260 -16.85 -35.62 7.13
C ALA A 260 -16.36 -34.41 7.93
N GLN A 261 -15.29 -34.54 8.71
CA GLN A 261 -14.72 -33.44 9.49
C GLN A 261 -14.15 -32.34 8.59
N MET A 262 -13.43 -32.71 7.52
CA MET A 262 -12.89 -31.80 6.51
C MET A 262 -14.01 -30.96 5.88
N LEU A 263 -15.08 -31.61 5.39
CA LEU A 263 -16.24 -30.94 4.81
C LEU A 263 -16.99 -30.10 5.84
N GLY A 264 -17.11 -30.59 7.07
CA GLY A 264 -17.72 -29.86 8.19
C GLY A 264 -17.01 -28.54 8.49
N ARG A 265 -15.67 -28.55 8.52
CA ARG A 265 -14.86 -27.34 8.70
C ARG A 265 -15.00 -26.40 7.50
N ALA A 266 -14.89 -26.93 6.28
CA ALA A 266 -15.00 -26.14 5.06
C ALA A 266 -16.37 -25.44 4.95
N CYS A 267 -17.45 -26.15 5.27
CA CYS A 267 -18.83 -25.67 5.18
C CYS A 267 -19.37 -25.05 6.48
N ARG A 268 -18.55 -24.95 7.54
CA ARG A 268 -18.91 -24.41 8.87
C ARG A 268 -20.12 -25.08 9.52
N VAL A 269 -20.19 -26.41 9.47
CA VAL A 269 -21.25 -27.23 10.06
C VAL A 269 -20.89 -27.63 11.49
N THR A 270 -21.82 -27.50 12.44
CA THR A 270 -21.55 -27.73 13.88
C THR A 270 -21.41 -29.21 14.25
N ASN A 271 -22.06 -30.13 13.52
CA ASN A 271 -22.09 -31.57 13.83
C ASN A 271 -21.86 -32.47 12.58
N PRO A 272 -20.70 -32.37 11.90
CA PRO A 272 -20.49 -33.08 10.65
C PRO A 272 -20.51 -34.60 10.80
N HIS A 273 -19.97 -35.15 11.89
CA HIS A 273 -19.84 -36.61 12.04
C HIS A 273 -21.18 -37.35 12.11
N LYS A 274 -22.19 -36.76 12.76
CA LYS A 274 -23.48 -37.42 12.97
C LYS A 274 -24.24 -37.65 11.65
N ILE A 275 -24.06 -36.73 10.69
CA ILE A 275 -24.85 -36.69 9.45
C ILE A 275 -24.01 -37.10 8.24
N LEU A 276 -22.79 -36.58 8.13
CA LEU A 276 -21.96 -36.79 6.94
C LEU A 276 -21.18 -38.11 7.00
N THR A 277 -20.77 -38.62 8.17
CA THR A 277 -20.00 -39.88 8.23
C THR A 277 -20.75 -41.05 7.63
N PRO A 278 -22.03 -41.34 8.01
CA PRO A 278 -22.76 -42.47 7.42
C PRO A 278 -22.96 -42.32 5.90
N LEU A 279 -23.25 -41.09 5.44
CA LEU A 279 -23.39 -40.80 4.01
C LEU A 279 -22.08 -40.99 3.24
N MET A 280 -20.95 -40.63 3.88
CA MET A 280 -19.62 -40.78 3.31
C MET A 280 -19.21 -42.26 3.22
N GLU A 281 -19.51 -43.06 4.26
CA GLU A 281 -19.26 -44.50 4.25
C GLU A 281 -20.03 -45.19 3.11
N GLU A 282 -21.31 -44.87 2.93
CA GLU A 282 -22.10 -45.41 1.82
C GLU A 282 -21.61 -44.91 0.46
N PHE A 283 -21.19 -43.64 0.36
CA PHE A 283 -20.67 -43.09 -0.88
C PHE A 283 -19.34 -43.74 -1.30
N LEU A 284 -18.40 -43.88 -0.36
CA LEU A 284 -17.10 -44.52 -0.59
C LEU A 284 -17.25 -46.00 -0.94
N SER A 285 -18.19 -46.72 -0.32
CA SER A 285 -18.38 -48.15 -0.53
C SER A 285 -19.19 -48.49 -1.78
N LYS A 286 -20.22 -47.71 -2.13
CA LYS A 286 -21.20 -48.09 -3.17
C LYS A 286 -21.19 -47.25 -4.44
N VAL A 287 -20.60 -46.05 -4.42
CA VAL A 287 -20.78 -45.05 -5.50
C VAL A 287 -19.46 -44.58 -6.09
N LEU A 288 -18.47 -44.28 -5.25
CA LEU A 288 -17.25 -43.61 -5.70
C LEU A 288 -16.42 -44.47 -6.66
N PHE A 289 -16.38 -45.79 -6.46
CA PHE A 289 -15.55 -46.70 -7.26
C PHE A 289 -16.37 -47.51 -8.28
N GLU A 290 -15.68 -48.03 -9.31
CA GLU A 290 -16.25 -48.81 -10.42
C GLU A 290 -17.08 -50.03 -10.00
N ARG A 291 -16.91 -50.52 -8.77
CA ARG A 291 -17.69 -51.58 -8.15
C ARG A 291 -17.84 -51.30 -6.65
N GLU A 292 -18.77 -52.00 -6.01
CA GLU A 292 -18.89 -51.94 -4.55
C GLU A 292 -17.63 -52.51 -3.89
N VAL A 293 -17.15 -51.81 -2.86
CA VAL A 293 -15.94 -52.14 -2.12
C VAL A 293 -16.21 -52.20 -0.62
N ASP A 294 -15.52 -53.10 0.06
CA ASP A 294 -15.52 -53.18 1.52
C ASP A 294 -14.41 -52.30 2.09
N LEU A 295 -14.77 -51.26 2.84
CA LEU A 295 -13.84 -50.31 3.45
C LEU A 295 -12.97 -50.92 4.56
N TYR A 296 -13.31 -52.10 5.08
CA TYR A 296 -12.54 -52.81 6.09
C TYR A 296 -11.55 -53.83 5.51
N SER A 297 -11.67 -54.16 4.23
CA SER A 297 -10.81 -55.14 3.55
C SER A 297 -9.38 -54.64 3.29
N GLY A 298 -9.18 -53.31 3.33
CA GLY A 298 -7.92 -52.65 2.97
C GLY A 298 -7.67 -52.51 1.46
N GLU A 299 -8.59 -52.97 0.61
CA GLU A 299 -8.44 -52.94 -0.86
C GLU A 299 -8.25 -51.52 -1.41
N VAL A 300 -8.91 -50.53 -0.81
CA VAL A 300 -8.94 -49.13 -1.28
C VAL A 300 -8.17 -48.16 -0.38
N ASP A 301 -7.42 -48.65 0.61
CA ASP A 301 -6.66 -47.82 1.56
C ASP A 301 -5.70 -46.86 0.85
N HIS A 302 -5.04 -47.33 -0.22
CA HIS A 302 -4.12 -46.50 -1.01
C HIS A 302 -4.80 -45.34 -1.74
N ARG A 303 -6.10 -45.46 -2.04
CA ARG A 303 -6.86 -44.44 -2.78
C ARG A 303 -7.28 -43.26 -1.90
N MET A 304 -7.35 -43.43 -0.57
CA MET A 304 -7.84 -42.39 0.34
C MET A 304 -6.98 -41.13 0.37
N ARG A 305 -5.74 -41.21 -0.13
CA ARG A 305 -4.79 -40.09 -0.21
C ARG A 305 -4.72 -39.47 -1.60
N ASP A 306 -5.35 -40.10 -2.59
CA ASP A 306 -5.24 -39.65 -3.96
C ASP A 306 -6.09 -38.39 -4.17
N ALA A 307 -5.53 -37.45 -4.92
CA ALA A 307 -6.14 -36.13 -5.14
C ALA A 307 -7.49 -36.24 -5.87
N ASP A 308 -7.68 -37.23 -6.74
CA ASP A 308 -8.93 -37.45 -7.45
C ASP A 308 -10.05 -37.87 -6.49
N VAL A 309 -9.79 -38.76 -5.53
CA VAL A 309 -10.76 -39.15 -4.49
C VAL A 309 -11.18 -37.92 -3.67
N MET A 310 -10.21 -37.14 -3.18
CA MET A 310 -10.51 -35.92 -2.41
C MET A 310 -11.33 -34.92 -3.21
N GLU A 311 -11.00 -34.72 -4.48
CA GLU A 311 -11.69 -33.81 -5.38
C GLU A 311 -13.14 -34.24 -5.64
N HIS A 312 -13.38 -35.51 -5.94
CA HIS A 312 -14.74 -36.02 -6.19
C HIS A 312 -15.62 -35.94 -4.95
N ILE A 313 -15.06 -36.21 -3.77
CA ILE A 313 -15.77 -36.03 -2.50
C ILE A 313 -16.12 -34.55 -2.30
N ARG A 314 -15.16 -33.63 -2.47
CA ARG A 314 -15.40 -32.20 -2.32
C ARG A 314 -16.44 -31.69 -3.31
N ALA A 315 -16.32 -32.05 -4.58
CA ALA A 315 -17.19 -31.60 -5.67
C ALA A 315 -18.62 -32.15 -5.57
N THR A 316 -18.81 -33.29 -4.89
CA THR A 316 -20.13 -33.89 -4.65
C THR A 316 -20.80 -33.31 -3.41
N PHE A 317 -20.10 -33.33 -2.27
CA PHE A 317 -20.73 -32.99 -0.98
C PHE A 317 -20.82 -31.49 -0.73
N THR A 318 -19.81 -30.70 -1.14
CA THR A 318 -19.80 -29.24 -0.84
C THR A 318 -21.03 -28.53 -1.40
N PRO A 319 -21.42 -28.72 -2.69
CA PRO A 319 -22.61 -28.07 -3.24
C PRO A 319 -23.90 -28.53 -2.55
N LEU A 320 -24.01 -29.81 -2.21
CA LEU A 320 -25.17 -30.38 -1.52
C LEU A 320 -25.33 -29.81 -0.11
N ILE A 321 -24.24 -29.74 0.66
CA ILE A 321 -24.24 -29.14 2.01
C ILE A 321 -24.65 -27.67 1.92
N LEU A 322 -24.00 -26.90 1.05
CA LEU A 322 -24.28 -25.47 0.90
C LEU A 322 -25.71 -25.20 0.42
N SER A 323 -26.29 -26.07 -0.41
CA SER A 323 -27.70 -25.95 -0.85
C SER A 323 -28.71 -26.06 0.30
N LYS A 324 -28.32 -26.71 1.42
CA LYS A 324 -29.17 -26.90 2.60
C LYS A 324 -28.87 -25.89 3.70
N THR A 325 -27.63 -25.39 3.79
CA THR A 325 -27.19 -24.47 4.85
C THR A 325 -27.26 -22.99 4.46
N VAL A 326 -27.36 -22.68 3.16
CA VAL A 326 -27.38 -21.31 2.64
C VAL A 326 -28.74 -21.01 2.05
N GLN A 327 -29.42 -19.99 2.58
CA GLN A 327 -30.71 -19.50 2.07
C GLN A 327 -30.56 -18.09 1.51
N LYS A 328 -31.16 -17.85 0.35
CA LYS A 328 -31.24 -16.51 -0.25
C LYS A 328 -32.56 -15.85 0.11
N LYS A 329 -32.50 -14.61 0.59
CA LYS A 329 -33.64 -13.74 0.88
C LYS A 329 -33.51 -12.44 0.09
N GLU A 330 -34.64 -11.82 -0.22
CA GLU A 330 -34.62 -10.48 -0.80
C GLU A 330 -34.18 -9.45 0.23
N ARG A 331 -33.37 -8.49 -0.21
CA ARG A 331 -32.89 -7.39 0.62
C ARG A 331 -34.03 -6.45 0.96
N GLN A 332 -34.20 -6.14 2.25
CA GLN A 332 -35.20 -5.22 2.74
C GLN A 332 -34.57 -4.15 3.62
N ARG A 333 -35.16 -2.95 3.60
CA ARG A 333 -34.72 -1.86 4.47
C ARG A 333 -35.20 -2.12 5.90
N ILE A 334 -34.28 -2.16 6.86
CA ILE A 334 -34.55 -2.51 8.26
C ILE A 334 -34.89 -1.25 9.08
N SER A 335 -34.17 -0.13 8.89
CA SER A 335 -34.30 1.05 9.75
C SER A 335 -33.95 2.37 9.04
N GLN A 336 -34.05 3.47 9.80
CA GLN A 336 -33.41 4.74 9.46
C GLN A 336 -31.89 4.51 9.27
N GLY A 337 -31.32 5.18 8.28
CA GLY A 337 -29.93 4.96 7.89
C GLY A 337 -28.93 5.53 8.88
N ALA A 338 -27.69 5.04 8.82
CA ALA A 338 -26.57 5.57 9.57
C ALA A 338 -26.04 6.85 8.88
N ARG A 339 -25.99 7.95 9.61
CA ARG A 339 -25.40 9.21 9.15
C ARG A 339 -23.88 9.15 9.22
N LEU A 340 -23.20 9.56 8.16
CA LEU A 340 -21.74 9.60 8.13
C LEU A 340 -21.17 10.56 9.19
N SER A 341 -21.89 11.64 9.53
CA SER A 341 -21.49 12.56 10.60
C SER A 341 -21.31 11.92 11.98
N THR A 342 -21.89 10.74 12.20
CA THR A 342 -21.79 10.00 13.48
C THR A 342 -20.65 8.97 13.49
N TRP A 343 -19.88 8.86 12.40
CA TRP A 343 -18.78 7.90 12.30
C TRP A 343 -17.64 8.24 13.24
N LYS A 344 -17.09 7.21 13.88
CA LYS A 344 -15.96 7.34 14.80
C LYS A 344 -14.65 7.55 14.02
N PRO A 345 -13.70 8.32 14.58
CA PRO A 345 -12.36 8.44 14.01
C PRO A 345 -11.68 7.08 13.84
N TYR A 346 -10.92 6.91 12.76
CA TYR A 346 -10.14 5.70 12.47
C TYR A 346 -8.78 6.04 11.86
N GLN A 347 -7.83 5.09 11.91
CA GLN A 347 -6.51 5.25 11.31
C GLN A 347 -6.50 4.77 9.86
N ALA A 348 -5.81 5.50 8.99
CA ALA A 348 -5.56 5.13 7.60
C ALA A 348 -4.10 5.36 7.24
N SER A 349 -3.61 4.63 6.22
CA SER A 349 -2.26 4.86 5.69
C SER A 349 -2.21 6.15 4.87
N SER A 350 -1.06 6.84 4.88
CA SER A 350 -0.77 8.01 4.05
C SER A 350 0.67 7.96 3.57
N THR A 351 0.92 7.28 2.46
CA THR A 351 2.25 7.16 1.82
C THR A 351 2.24 7.78 0.43
N GLU A 352 3.39 7.89 -0.25
CA GLU A 352 3.44 8.35 -1.65
C GLU A 352 2.57 7.47 -2.58
N LYS A 353 2.49 6.17 -2.30
CA LYS A 353 1.68 5.21 -3.08
C LYS A 353 0.23 5.09 -2.61
N ARG A 354 -0.06 5.39 -1.34
CA ARG A 354 -1.40 5.33 -0.73
C ARG A 354 -1.69 6.63 0.02
N PRO A 355 -1.89 7.75 -0.69
CA PRO A 355 -1.99 9.05 -0.05
C PRO A 355 -3.36 9.22 0.60
N ALA A 356 -3.39 9.95 1.72
CA ALA A 356 -4.62 10.51 2.25
C ALA A 356 -4.74 11.97 1.81
N VAL A 357 -5.68 12.27 0.91
CA VAL A 357 -5.78 13.58 0.24
C VAL A 357 -6.85 14.47 0.87
N GLN A 358 -6.66 15.79 0.77
CA GLN A 358 -7.68 16.76 1.16
C GLN A 358 -8.67 16.97 0.00
N ALA A 359 -9.96 17.05 0.32
CA ALA A 359 -11.01 17.39 -0.62
C ALA A 359 -12.07 18.26 0.09
N THR A 360 -12.74 19.13 -0.64
CA THR A 360 -13.72 20.07 -0.09
C THR A 360 -15.11 19.46 0.08
N ARG A 361 -15.51 18.54 -0.82
CA ARG A 361 -16.85 17.93 -0.85
C ARG A 361 -17.00 16.65 -0.04
N THR A 362 -16.09 16.39 0.88
CA THR A 362 -16.20 15.33 1.88
C THR A 362 -16.24 15.93 3.28
N MET A 363 -17.08 15.39 4.16
CA MET A 363 -17.13 15.84 5.56
C MET A 363 -15.91 15.40 6.40
N PHE A 364 -15.16 14.41 5.92
CA PHE A 364 -13.97 13.92 6.61
C PHE A 364 -12.79 14.85 6.37
N ASN A 365 -11.87 14.96 7.33
CA ASN A 365 -10.65 15.78 7.18
C ASN A 365 -9.80 15.37 5.95
N LEU A 366 -9.76 14.08 5.61
CA LEU A 366 -8.99 13.50 4.51
C LEU A 366 -9.75 12.33 3.85
N VAL A 367 -9.41 12.03 2.59
CA VAL A 367 -9.87 10.86 1.83
C VAL A 367 -8.70 9.87 1.73
N PRO A 368 -8.78 8.69 2.37
CA PRO A 368 -7.73 7.68 2.24
C PRO A 368 -7.85 6.94 0.91
N CYS A 369 -6.82 7.01 0.07
CA CYS A 369 -6.76 6.36 -1.24
C CYS A 369 -5.79 5.17 -1.20
N GLU A 370 -6.22 4.00 -1.67
CA GLU A 370 -5.39 2.79 -1.70
C GLU A 370 -4.46 2.71 -2.92
N ASN A 371 -4.69 3.53 -3.94
CA ASN A 371 -3.93 3.59 -5.19
C ASN A 371 -4.12 4.94 -5.89
N GLU A 372 -3.40 5.15 -7.00
CA GLU A 372 -3.47 6.37 -7.81
C GLU A 372 -4.84 6.58 -8.46
N PHE A 373 -5.50 5.51 -8.91
CA PHE A 373 -6.83 5.60 -9.51
C PHE A 373 -7.88 6.14 -8.52
N GLU A 374 -7.85 5.71 -7.26
CA GLU A 374 -8.72 6.25 -6.21
C GLU A 374 -8.44 7.71 -5.89
N ARG A 375 -7.18 8.14 -6.01
CA ARG A 375 -6.80 9.53 -5.83
C ARG A 375 -7.37 10.39 -6.95
N GLU A 376 -7.15 10.00 -8.20
CA GLU A 376 -7.69 10.74 -9.36
C GLU A 376 -9.23 10.79 -9.33
N PHE A 377 -9.87 9.70 -8.90
CA PHE A 377 -11.32 9.67 -8.73
C PHE A 377 -11.80 10.58 -7.59
N ALA A 378 -11.07 10.67 -6.48
CA ALA A 378 -11.37 11.59 -5.40
C ALA A 378 -11.22 13.06 -5.85
N ASP A 379 -10.18 13.36 -6.62
CA ASP A 379 -9.97 14.68 -7.24
C ASP A 379 -11.14 15.01 -8.19
N PHE A 380 -11.58 14.04 -9.03
CA PHE A 380 -12.77 14.17 -9.88
C PHE A 380 -14.04 14.49 -9.10
N CYS A 381 -14.30 13.79 -7.99
CA CYS A 381 -15.46 14.08 -7.15
C CYS A 381 -15.45 15.51 -6.59
N ASP A 382 -14.27 16.10 -6.37
CA ASP A 382 -14.13 17.45 -5.83
C ASP A 382 -14.41 18.54 -6.88
N TYR A 383 -14.08 18.31 -8.16
CA TYR A 383 -14.32 19.31 -9.23
C TYR A 383 -15.59 19.09 -10.07
N ALA A 384 -16.17 17.87 -10.12
CA ALA A 384 -17.34 17.56 -10.97
C ALA A 384 -18.56 18.45 -10.67
N GLY A 385 -19.15 19.14 -11.65
CA GLY A 385 -20.16 20.19 -11.38
C GLY A 385 -21.43 19.73 -10.65
N ASP A 386 -21.75 18.44 -10.70
CA ASP A 386 -22.98 17.83 -10.21
C ASP A 386 -22.83 17.05 -8.89
N VAL A 387 -21.63 16.94 -8.32
CA VAL A 387 -21.40 16.27 -7.02
C VAL A 387 -21.61 17.25 -5.87
N GLY A 388 -22.56 16.94 -4.97
CA GLY A 388 -22.84 17.73 -3.78
C GLY A 388 -22.04 17.29 -2.55
N ALA A 389 -21.81 15.99 -2.38
CA ALA A 389 -20.95 15.43 -1.35
C ALA A 389 -20.43 14.05 -1.75
N PHE A 390 -19.27 13.64 -1.23
CA PHE A 390 -18.76 12.27 -1.38
C PHE A 390 -17.98 11.80 -0.15
N ALA A 391 -17.83 10.49 0.00
CA ALA A 391 -16.99 9.88 1.04
C ALA A 391 -16.43 8.54 0.58
N LYS A 392 -15.18 8.23 0.94
CA LYS A 392 -14.62 6.87 0.81
C LYS A 392 -15.26 5.96 1.86
N ASN A 393 -15.70 4.79 1.45
CA ASN A 393 -16.22 3.75 2.34
C ASN A 393 -15.06 2.99 3.03
N ALA A 394 -14.51 3.60 4.08
CA ALA A 394 -13.36 3.07 4.81
C ALA A 394 -13.59 3.08 6.33
N GLY A 395 -12.66 2.44 7.05
CA GLY A 395 -12.73 2.33 8.50
C GLY A 395 -13.64 1.19 9.02
N PRO A 396 -13.82 1.08 10.33
CA PRO A 396 -14.53 -0.04 10.96
C PRO A 396 -16.06 0.00 10.78
N GLN A 397 -16.61 1.16 10.42
CA GLN A 397 -18.04 1.37 10.20
C GLN A 397 -18.43 1.30 8.71
N LYS A 398 -17.50 0.87 7.85
CA LYS A 398 -17.71 0.73 6.41
C LYS A 398 -18.91 -0.16 6.08
N LEU A 399 -19.62 0.18 5.01
CA LEU A 399 -20.66 -0.67 4.44
C LEU A 399 -20.03 -1.95 3.88
N MET A 400 -20.58 -3.09 4.30
CA MET A 400 -20.25 -4.40 3.78
C MET A 400 -21.51 -5.04 3.21
N ILE A 401 -21.45 -5.47 1.95
CA ILE A 401 -22.55 -6.11 1.22
C ILE A 401 -22.21 -7.58 1.07
N ASP A 402 -23.10 -8.45 1.56
CA ASP A 402 -22.94 -9.89 1.43
C ASP A 402 -23.24 -10.38 0.00
N TYR A 403 -22.45 -11.33 -0.48
CA TYR A 403 -22.66 -11.97 -1.77
C TYR A 403 -22.28 -13.45 -1.71
N LEU A 404 -22.80 -14.24 -2.66
CA LEU A 404 -22.43 -15.64 -2.82
C LEU A 404 -21.33 -15.75 -3.86
N ARG A 405 -20.23 -16.38 -3.46
CA ARG A 405 -19.17 -16.77 -4.37
C ARG A 405 -19.65 -17.92 -5.29
N PRO A 406 -18.97 -18.15 -6.42
CA PRO A 406 -19.29 -19.27 -7.31
C PRO A 406 -19.22 -20.64 -6.63
N ASP A 407 -18.40 -20.78 -5.58
CA ASP A 407 -18.28 -21.98 -4.75
C ASP A 407 -19.44 -22.16 -3.75
N GLY A 408 -20.41 -21.25 -3.71
CA GLY A 408 -21.58 -21.28 -2.83
C GLY A 408 -21.36 -20.70 -1.44
N HIS A 409 -20.14 -20.30 -1.09
CA HIS A 409 -19.87 -19.71 0.22
C HIS A 409 -20.26 -18.22 0.27
N ARG A 410 -20.75 -17.80 1.43
CA ARG A 410 -21.02 -16.40 1.75
C ARG A 410 -19.69 -15.63 1.91
N ALA A 411 -19.61 -14.47 1.27
CA ALA A 411 -18.52 -13.51 1.44
C ALA A 411 -19.07 -12.09 1.61
N LEU A 412 -18.23 -11.17 2.09
CA LEU A 412 -18.55 -9.75 2.22
C LEU A 412 -17.71 -8.96 1.22
N TYR A 413 -18.33 -7.94 0.64
CA TYR A 413 -17.72 -7.02 -0.31
C TYR A 413 -17.89 -5.58 0.19
N VAL A 414 -16.84 -4.77 0.04
CA VAL A 414 -16.78 -3.36 0.46
C VAL A 414 -16.70 -2.50 -0.81
N PRO A 415 -17.77 -1.75 -1.16
CA PRO A 415 -17.72 -0.74 -2.22
C PRO A 415 -16.74 0.38 -1.89
N ASP A 416 -16.27 1.13 -2.89
CA ASP A 416 -15.23 2.14 -2.70
C ASP A 416 -15.74 3.49 -2.19
N PHE A 417 -16.76 4.08 -2.82
CA PHE A 417 -17.23 5.44 -2.48
C PHE A 417 -18.75 5.55 -2.38
N PHE A 418 -19.20 6.52 -1.59
CA PHE A 418 -20.55 7.04 -1.57
C PHE A 418 -20.55 8.45 -2.16
N ILE A 419 -21.53 8.75 -3.01
CA ILE A 419 -21.67 10.08 -3.62
C ILE A 419 -23.12 10.53 -3.50
N ARG A 420 -23.34 11.78 -3.10
CA ARG A 420 -24.62 12.47 -3.19
C ARG A 420 -24.52 13.53 -4.29
N LEU A 421 -25.37 13.38 -5.31
CA LEU A 421 -25.50 14.32 -6.41
C LEU A 421 -26.31 15.54 -5.99
N SER A 422 -26.09 16.64 -6.69
CA SER A 422 -26.78 17.92 -6.48
C SER A 422 -28.29 17.82 -6.75
N ASN A 423 -28.71 16.85 -7.58
CA ASN A 423 -30.13 16.55 -7.84
C ASN A 423 -30.80 15.69 -6.73
N GLY A 424 -30.08 15.35 -5.65
CA GLY A 424 -30.57 14.52 -4.55
C GLY A 424 -30.46 13.00 -4.76
N GLY A 425 -29.91 12.56 -5.89
CA GLY A 425 -29.57 11.16 -6.14
C GLY A 425 -28.32 10.72 -5.37
N TYR A 426 -28.21 9.43 -5.08
CA TYR A 426 -27.06 8.83 -4.41
C TYR A 426 -26.43 7.76 -5.29
N LEU A 427 -25.11 7.69 -5.29
CA LEU A 427 -24.34 6.67 -5.98
C LEU A 427 -23.52 5.84 -4.99
N LEU A 428 -23.54 4.53 -5.20
CA LEU A 428 -22.61 3.59 -4.61
C LEU A 428 -21.58 3.23 -5.69
N VAL A 429 -20.33 3.60 -5.49
CA VAL A 429 -19.31 3.53 -6.54
C VAL A 429 -18.29 2.43 -6.25
N GLU A 430 -17.92 1.69 -7.29
CA GLU A 430 -16.82 0.73 -7.30
C GLU A 430 -15.83 1.08 -8.40
N LEU A 431 -14.55 1.19 -8.03
CA LEU A 431 -13.45 1.38 -8.96
C LEU A 431 -12.76 0.05 -9.23
N LYS A 432 -12.59 -0.31 -10.51
CA LYS A 432 -11.87 -1.53 -10.88
C LYS A 432 -10.92 -1.32 -12.05
N GLY A 433 -9.65 -1.65 -11.83
CA GLY A 433 -8.67 -1.84 -12.89
C GLY A 433 -8.80 -3.20 -13.53
N LYS A 434 -8.45 -4.26 -12.78
CA LYS A 434 -8.54 -5.64 -13.25
C LYS A 434 -9.87 -6.27 -12.84
N VAL A 435 -10.57 -6.87 -13.79
CA VAL A 435 -11.79 -7.65 -13.54
C VAL A 435 -11.40 -9.07 -13.12
N ASP A 436 -11.94 -9.53 -12.00
CA ASP A 436 -11.84 -10.91 -11.54
C ASP A 436 -13.19 -11.62 -11.66
N ASN A 437 -13.19 -12.95 -11.55
CA ASN A 437 -14.40 -13.79 -11.67
C ASN A 437 -15.47 -13.50 -10.59
N LEU A 438 -15.14 -12.70 -9.58
CA LEU A 438 -16.06 -12.29 -8.51
C LEU A 438 -16.68 -10.92 -8.76
N VAL A 439 -16.14 -10.10 -9.69
CA VAL A 439 -16.69 -8.77 -10.01
C VAL A 439 -18.15 -8.84 -10.45
N PRO A 440 -18.57 -9.74 -11.36
CA PRO A 440 -19.98 -9.84 -11.76
C PRO A 440 -20.94 -10.09 -10.58
N VAL A 441 -20.58 -11.02 -9.68
CA VAL A 441 -21.44 -11.36 -8.53
C VAL A 441 -21.47 -10.26 -7.47
N LYS A 442 -20.36 -9.53 -7.26
CA LYS A 442 -20.29 -8.36 -6.38
C LYS A 442 -21.14 -7.21 -6.93
N ALA A 443 -21.03 -6.92 -8.23
CA ALA A 443 -21.81 -5.89 -8.92
C ALA A 443 -23.32 -6.18 -8.82
N ARG A 444 -23.74 -7.44 -9.02
CA ARG A 444 -25.15 -7.83 -8.84
C ARG A 444 -25.63 -7.57 -7.41
N ALA A 445 -24.86 -7.97 -6.40
CA ALA A 445 -25.20 -7.74 -5.00
C ALA A 445 -25.30 -6.25 -4.65
N ALA A 446 -24.41 -5.42 -5.21
CA ALA A 446 -24.43 -3.97 -5.02
C ALA A 446 -25.64 -3.30 -5.69
N VAL A 447 -26.04 -3.77 -6.89
CA VAL A 447 -27.26 -3.33 -7.57
C VAL A 447 -28.51 -3.69 -6.76
N GLU A 448 -28.59 -4.91 -6.23
CA GLU A 448 -29.68 -5.33 -5.34
C GLU A 448 -29.73 -4.48 -4.08
N TRP A 449 -28.58 -4.17 -3.48
CA TRP A 449 -28.50 -3.28 -2.33
C TRP A 449 -29.01 -1.87 -2.67
N CYS A 450 -28.62 -1.30 -3.81
CA CYS A 450 -29.10 0.02 -4.25
C CYS A 450 -30.61 0.05 -4.52
N LYS A 451 -31.16 -1.04 -5.06
CA LYS A 451 -32.61 -1.19 -5.25
C LYS A 451 -33.36 -1.19 -3.91
N ALA A 452 -32.92 -2.00 -2.96
CA ALA A 452 -33.51 -2.04 -1.61
C ALA A 452 -33.35 -0.71 -0.84
N SER A 453 -32.27 0.03 -1.12
CA SER A 453 -31.97 1.34 -0.54
C SER A 453 -32.84 2.47 -1.10
N SER A 454 -33.40 2.30 -2.29
CA SER A 454 -34.15 3.35 -2.99
C SER A 454 -35.61 3.41 -2.52
N THR A 455 -35.95 4.37 -1.65
CA THR A 455 -37.32 4.57 -1.14
C THR A 455 -37.79 6.01 -1.29
N GLY A 456 -39.03 6.21 -1.76
CA GLY A 456 -39.62 7.54 -1.91
C GLY A 456 -38.80 8.44 -2.84
N LYS A 457 -38.35 9.59 -2.33
CA LYS A 457 -37.56 10.59 -3.08
C LYS A 457 -36.07 10.25 -3.16
N THR A 458 -35.54 9.41 -2.28
CA THR A 458 -34.12 9.04 -2.27
C THR A 458 -33.87 7.88 -3.22
N LYS A 459 -33.00 8.09 -4.22
CA LYS A 459 -32.66 7.08 -5.24
C LYS A 459 -31.17 6.75 -5.17
N TRP A 460 -30.87 5.49 -4.87
CA TRP A 460 -29.52 4.93 -4.90
C TRP A 460 -29.28 4.21 -6.22
N ARG A 461 -28.16 4.49 -6.88
CA ARG A 461 -27.71 3.80 -8.09
C ARG A 461 -26.30 3.24 -7.87
N TYR A 462 -26.05 2.03 -8.37
CA TYR A 462 -24.71 1.48 -8.38
C TYR A 462 -23.97 1.98 -9.62
N LEU A 463 -22.73 2.45 -9.42
CA LEU A 463 -21.85 2.91 -10.47
C LEU A 463 -20.56 2.07 -10.44
N TYR A 464 -20.36 1.29 -11.49
CA TYR A 464 -19.14 0.53 -11.71
C TYR A 464 -18.24 1.32 -12.66
N VAL A 465 -17.02 1.68 -12.23
CA VAL A 465 -16.10 2.50 -13.02
C VAL A 465 -14.86 1.68 -13.39
N PRO A 466 -14.75 1.20 -14.63
CA PRO A 466 -13.52 0.63 -15.16
C PRO A 466 -12.42 1.68 -15.24
N TYR A 467 -11.21 1.32 -14.82
CA TYR A 467 -10.03 2.18 -14.93
C TYR A 467 -9.84 2.72 -16.34
N PHE A 468 -9.88 1.84 -17.35
CA PHE A 468 -9.70 2.20 -18.74
C PHE A 468 -10.73 3.24 -19.21
N LEU A 469 -12.02 3.05 -18.89
CA LEU A 469 -13.05 4.03 -19.27
C LEU A 469 -12.85 5.37 -18.56
N PHE A 470 -12.46 5.35 -17.29
CA PHE A 470 -12.18 6.58 -16.56
C PHE A 470 -10.97 7.33 -17.12
N GLN A 471 -9.88 6.63 -17.47
CA GLN A 471 -8.70 7.26 -18.06
C GLN A 471 -8.95 7.82 -19.47
N GLN A 472 -9.86 7.20 -20.22
CA GLN A 472 -10.22 7.63 -21.57
C GLN A 472 -11.25 8.76 -21.59
N SER A 473 -11.99 8.93 -20.50
CA SER A 473 -13.01 9.97 -20.40
C SER A 473 -12.43 11.16 -19.64
N ALA A 474 -12.73 12.37 -20.11
CA ALA A 474 -12.57 13.59 -19.33
C ALA A 474 -13.96 14.08 -18.91
N PRO A 475 -14.72 13.30 -18.10
CA PRO A 475 -16.09 13.64 -17.80
C PRO A 475 -16.13 14.96 -17.03
N ALA A 476 -16.99 15.89 -17.45
CA ALA A 476 -17.19 17.14 -16.72
C ALA A 476 -18.15 16.93 -15.51
N THR A 477 -18.94 15.85 -15.55
CA THR A 477 -19.99 15.54 -14.58
C THR A 477 -20.03 14.05 -14.25
N MET A 478 -20.47 13.72 -13.04
CA MET A 478 -20.67 12.35 -12.58
C MET A 478 -21.76 11.63 -13.39
N ASP A 479 -22.83 12.33 -13.78
CA ASP A 479 -23.88 11.75 -14.63
C ASP A 479 -23.35 11.40 -16.05
N GLU A 480 -22.37 12.13 -16.58
CA GLU A 480 -21.69 11.77 -17.85
C GLU A 480 -20.86 10.50 -17.70
N LEU A 481 -20.04 10.41 -16.65
CA LEU A 481 -19.29 9.20 -16.34
C LEU A 481 -20.23 8.00 -16.15
N ALA A 482 -21.34 8.19 -15.43
CA ALA A 482 -22.32 7.14 -15.20
C ALA A 482 -22.96 6.61 -16.49
N ARG A 483 -23.24 7.48 -17.47
CA ARG A 483 -23.72 7.05 -18.80
C ARG A 483 -22.65 6.28 -19.57
N ALA A 484 -21.40 6.73 -19.52
CA ALA A 484 -20.28 6.04 -20.18
C ALA A 484 -20.05 4.63 -19.61
N CYS A 485 -20.24 4.45 -18.30
CA CYS A 485 -20.04 3.17 -17.62
C CYS A 485 -21.26 2.22 -17.68
N GLU A 486 -22.44 2.69 -18.06
CA GLU A 486 -23.68 1.90 -18.07
C GLU A 486 -23.58 0.61 -18.92
N PRO A 487 -23.01 0.62 -20.15
CA PRO A 487 -22.87 -0.60 -20.94
C PRO A 487 -22.00 -1.66 -20.27
N SER A 488 -20.87 -1.27 -19.68
CA SER A 488 -19.97 -2.19 -18.97
C SER A 488 -20.64 -2.82 -17.75
N LEU A 489 -21.43 -2.05 -17.01
CA LEU A 489 -22.20 -2.59 -15.89
C LEU A 489 -23.26 -3.60 -16.36
N LYS A 490 -23.97 -3.31 -17.46
CA LYS A 490 -24.96 -4.25 -18.03
C LYS A 490 -24.31 -5.56 -18.44
N ALA A 491 -23.15 -5.51 -19.10
CA ALA A 491 -22.40 -6.71 -19.48
C ALA A 491 -22.05 -7.58 -18.26
N LEU A 492 -21.54 -6.98 -17.17
CA LEU A 492 -21.24 -7.69 -15.92
C LEU A 492 -22.48 -8.33 -15.27
N ILE A 493 -23.62 -7.63 -15.29
CA ILE A 493 -24.85 -8.17 -14.70
C ILE A 493 -25.36 -9.37 -15.50
N GLU A 494 -25.27 -9.33 -16.83
CA GLU A 494 -25.65 -10.46 -17.68
C GLU A 494 -24.71 -11.65 -17.50
N GLU A 495 -23.40 -11.43 -17.40
CA GLU A 495 -22.41 -12.48 -17.07
C GLU A 495 -22.75 -13.16 -15.73
N ALA A 496 -23.11 -12.38 -14.71
CA ALA A 496 -23.51 -12.93 -13.42
C ALA A 496 -24.80 -13.77 -13.47
N LYS A 497 -25.68 -13.54 -14.46
CA LYS A 497 -26.93 -14.29 -14.65
C LYS A 497 -26.72 -15.57 -15.43
N THR A 498 -25.95 -15.54 -16.51
CA THR A 498 -25.74 -16.69 -17.39
C THR A 498 -24.78 -17.71 -16.78
N GLY A 499 -23.91 -17.29 -15.85
CA GLY A 499 -22.85 -18.15 -15.30
C GLY A 499 -21.81 -18.56 -16.35
N GLN A 500 -21.99 -18.13 -17.61
CA GLN A 500 -21.00 -18.18 -18.65
C GLN A 500 -20.10 -16.98 -18.42
N MET A 501 -18.85 -17.25 -18.05
CA MET A 501 -17.79 -16.28 -18.32
C MET A 501 -17.89 -15.98 -19.81
N GLN A 502 -18.16 -14.74 -20.19
CA GLN A 502 -17.66 -14.30 -21.47
C GLN A 502 -16.15 -14.49 -21.35
N LEU A 503 -15.62 -15.47 -22.08
CA LEU A 503 -14.18 -15.58 -22.27
C LEU A 503 -13.72 -14.16 -22.60
N PRO A 504 -12.76 -13.59 -21.86
CA PRO A 504 -12.20 -12.30 -22.18
C PRO A 504 -11.36 -12.47 -23.45
N LEU A 505 -11.98 -12.82 -24.57
CA LEU A 505 -11.32 -12.88 -25.86
C LEU A 505 -10.89 -11.46 -26.20
N LEU A 506 -11.71 -10.44 -25.92
CA LEU A 506 -11.36 -9.04 -26.15
C LEU A 506 -10.32 -8.50 -25.14
N GLU A 507 -10.40 -8.85 -23.85
CA GLU A 507 -9.44 -8.38 -22.84
C GLU A 507 -8.12 -9.16 -22.87
N ALA A 508 -8.13 -10.46 -23.15
CA ALA A 508 -6.92 -11.25 -23.35
C ALA A 508 -6.25 -10.93 -24.69
N THR A 509 -7.01 -10.64 -25.77
CA THR A 509 -6.39 -10.10 -27.00
C THR A 509 -5.89 -8.69 -26.79
N ALA A 510 -6.62 -7.80 -26.12
CA ALA A 510 -6.14 -6.44 -25.85
C ALA A 510 -4.88 -6.44 -24.99
N LYS A 511 -4.86 -7.25 -23.92
CA LYS A 511 -3.69 -7.41 -23.05
C LYS A 511 -2.52 -8.07 -23.78
N LYS A 512 -2.78 -9.09 -24.60
CA LYS A 512 -1.75 -9.72 -25.43
C LYS A 512 -1.20 -8.74 -26.48
N GLU A 513 -2.05 -7.94 -27.13
CA GLU A 513 -1.64 -6.89 -28.07
C GLU A 513 -0.82 -5.80 -27.37
N GLU A 514 -1.19 -5.41 -26.15
CA GLU A 514 -0.44 -4.45 -25.33
C GLU A 514 0.94 -4.99 -24.92
N ASP A 515 0.99 -6.23 -24.43
CA ASP A 515 2.24 -6.89 -24.05
C ASP A 515 3.15 -7.10 -25.28
N GLU A 516 2.59 -7.50 -26.42
CA GLU A 516 3.32 -7.65 -27.69
C GLU A 516 3.87 -6.31 -28.19
N ARG A 517 3.11 -5.22 -28.06
CA ARG A 517 3.56 -3.88 -28.46
C ARG A 517 4.62 -3.32 -27.53
N PHE A 518 4.45 -3.48 -26.22
CA PHE A 518 5.48 -3.09 -25.27
C PHE A 518 6.79 -3.85 -25.53
N ALA A 519 6.70 -5.17 -25.76
CA ALA A 519 7.85 -5.99 -26.14
C ALA A 519 8.50 -5.52 -27.45
N LYS A 520 7.70 -5.14 -28.45
CA LYS A 520 8.22 -4.60 -29.72
C LYS A 520 8.97 -3.28 -29.53
N VAL A 521 8.44 -2.35 -28.71
CA VAL A 521 9.11 -1.08 -28.41
C VAL A 521 10.42 -1.32 -27.65
N LEU A 522 10.44 -2.24 -26.68
CA LEU A 522 11.67 -2.65 -25.99
C LEU A 522 12.71 -3.20 -26.96
N GLN A 523 12.30 -4.11 -27.86
CA GLN A 523 13.19 -4.68 -28.86
C GLN A 523 13.75 -3.61 -29.80
N MET A 524 12.93 -2.68 -30.29
CA MET A 524 13.36 -1.56 -31.13
C MET A 524 14.30 -0.60 -30.38
N ALA A 525 14.14 -0.46 -29.07
CA ALA A 525 15.02 0.31 -28.21
C ALA A 525 16.35 -0.41 -27.90
N GLY A 526 16.49 -1.68 -28.27
CA GLY A 526 17.66 -2.51 -27.98
C GLY A 526 17.71 -3.01 -26.52
N MET A 527 16.54 -3.19 -25.91
CA MET A 527 16.38 -3.60 -24.51
C MET A 527 15.85 -5.03 -24.42
N ALA A 528 16.49 -5.88 -23.63
CA ALA A 528 15.97 -7.21 -23.31
C ALA A 528 14.84 -7.14 -22.28
N GLU A 529 15.03 -6.31 -21.25
CA GLU A 529 14.06 -6.05 -20.18
C GLU A 529 14.08 -4.57 -19.81
N ALA A 530 12.96 -4.06 -19.29
CA ALA A 530 12.87 -2.73 -18.72
C ALA A 530 13.47 -2.70 -17.30
N PRO A 531 14.07 -1.58 -16.84
CA PRO A 531 14.47 -1.47 -15.45
C PRO A 531 13.24 -1.54 -14.53
N ALA A 532 13.26 -2.44 -13.54
CA ALA A 532 12.12 -2.70 -12.65
C ALA A 532 11.53 -1.45 -11.96
N GLU A 533 12.35 -0.43 -11.71
CA GLU A 533 11.92 0.85 -11.11
C GLU A 533 10.96 1.65 -12.02
N ILE A 534 11.05 1.50 -13.34
CA ILE A 534 10.33 2.31 -14.33
C ILE A 534 9.50 1.49 -15.30
N GLU A 535 9.51 0.16 -15.21
CA GLU A 535 8.80 -0.72 -16.14
C GLU A 535 7.30 -0.35 -16.26
N GLU A 536 6.61 -0.17 -15.13
CA GLU A 536 5.19 0.23 -15.12
C GLU A 536 4.98 1.58 -15.83
N THR A 537 5.88 2.54 -15.61
CA THR A 537 5.82 3.86 -16.25
C THR A 537 6.04 3.77 -17.76
N LEU A 538 7.00 2.94 -18.21
CA LEU A 538 7.26 2.71 -19.62
C LEU A 538 6.08 2.03 -20.30
N ARG A 539 5.46 1.03 -19.64
CA ARG A 539 4.23 0.37 -20.12
C ARG A 539 3.08 1.38 -20.25
N GLN A 540 2.90 2.23 -19.24
CA GLN A 540 1.90 3.29 -19.27
C GLN A 540 2.10 4.26 -20.43
N ALA A 541 3.34 4.69 -20.71
CA ALA A 541 3.65 5.59 -21.82
C ALA A 541 3.33 4.99 -23.20
N VAL A 542 3.65 3.70 -23.41
CA VAL A 542 3.32 2.98 -24.64
C VAL A 542 1.80 2.83 -24.81
N HIS A 543 1.09 2.54 -23.72
CA HIS A 543 -0.37 2.43 -23.74
C HIS A 543 -1.04 3.77 -24.08
N LEU A 544 -0.59 4.86 -23.46
CA LEU A 544 -1.11 6.20 -23.74
C LEU A 544 -0.87 6.62 -25.21
N LEU A 545 0.31 6.35 -25.76
CA LEU A 545 0.62 6.68 -27.16
C LEU A 545 -0.24 5.87 -28.13
N ASP A 546 -0.35 4.57 -27.91
CA ASP A 546 -1.17 3.71 -28.75
C ASP A 546 -2.65 4.11 -28.72
N TYR A 547 -3.17 4.41 -27.52
CA TYR A 547 -4.52 4.93 -27.38
C TYR A 547 -4.70 6.23 -28.14
N ALA A 548 -3.80 7.20 -27.96
CA ALA A 548 -3.91 8.51 -28.59
C ALA A 548 -3.99 8.41 -30.11
N ILE A 549 -3.19 7.52 -30.70
CA ILE A 549 -3.19 7.26 -32.14
C ILE A 549 -4.47 6.53 -32.57
N ARG A 550 -4.89 5.47 -31.85
CA ARG A 550 -6.12 4.71 -32.16
C ARG A 550 -7.38 5.56 -32.03
N ALA A 551 -7.42 6.47 -31.06
CA ALA A 551 -8.53 7.39 -30.81
C ALA A 551 -8.52 8.62 -31.74
N GLY A 552 -7.48 8.79 -32.57
CA GLY A 552 -7.35 9.94 -33.47
C GLY A 552 -7.22 11.26 -32.72
N LEU A 553 -6.55 11.26 -31.56
CA LEU A 553 -6.33 12.48 -30.78
C LEU A 553 -5.52 13.49 -31.60
N PRO A 554 -5.79 14.80 -31.42
CA PRO A 554 -5.10 15.83 -32.19
C PRO A 554 -3.61 15.91 -31.85
N GLU A 555 -3.16 15.47 -30.68
CA GLU A 555 -1.76 15.51 -30.24
C GLU A 555 -1.38 14.34 -29.33
N TYR A 556 -0.10 13.96 -29.34
CA TYR A 556 0.43 12.79 -28.64
C TYR A 556 1.44 13.10 -27.51
N ASN A 557 1.64 14.39 -27.19
CA ASN A 557 2.55 14.89 -26.15
C ASN A 557 2.30 14.29 -24.76
N HIS A 558 1.04 14.04 -24.38
CA HIS A 558 0.64 13.51 -23.08
C HIS A 558 1.22 12.11 -22.80
N ALA A 559 1.46 11.31 -23.84
CA ALA A 559 2.04 9.97 -23.69
C ALA A 559 3.47 9.97 -23.11
N PHE A 560 4.17 11.11 -23.18
CA PHE A 560 5.54 11.26 -22.69
C PHE A 560 5.62 11.82 -21.26
N GLN A 561 4.51 12.34 -20.71
CA GLN A 561 4.47 12.95 -19.39
C GLN A 561 4.92 12.00 -18.26
N PRO A 562 4.50 10.71 -18.23
CA PRO A 562 4.92 9.79 -17.17
C PRO A 562 6.44 9.63 -17.06
N MET A 563 7.16 9.77 -18.18
CA MET A 563 8.61 9.57 -18.24
C MET A 563 9.44 10.79 -17.82
N LEU A 564 8.84 11.99 -17.73
CA LEU A 564 9.57 13.24 -17.45
C LEU A 564 10.27 13.22 -16.10
N ARG A 565 9.58 12.73 -15.05
CA ARG A 565 10.14 12.65 -13.70
C ARG A 565 11.39 11.77 -13.67
N HIS A 566 11.37 10.65 -14.39
CA HIS A 566 12.48 9.69 -14.43
C HIS A 566 13.73 10.24 -15.11
N LEU A 567 13.58 11.09 -16.14
CA LEU A 567 14.72 11.79 -16.75
C LEU A 567 15.44 12.68 -15.73
N ASP A 568 14.68 13.49 -14.99
CA ASP A 568 15.23 14.40 -13.98
C ASP A 568 15.79 13.64 -12.76
N ASP A 569 15.14 12.56 -12.33
CA ASP A 569 15.57 11.72 -11.21
C ASP A 569 16.82 10.90 -11.55
N TYR A 570 16.93 10.34 -12.75
CA TYR A 570 18.16 9.68 -13.19
C TYR A 570 19.30 10.68 -13.39
N ALA A 571 19.01 11.87 -13.92
CA ALA A 571 20.03 12.89 -14.11
C ALA A 571 20.70 13.29 -12.79
N ILE A 572 19.92 13.54 -11.74
CA ILE A 572 20.47 13.89 -10.43
C ILE A 572 21.22 12.71 -9.80
N LYS A 573 20.71 11.48 -9.90
CA LYS A 573 21.39 10.29 -9.36
C LYS A 573 22.73 10.03 -10.03
N ILE A 574 22.84 10.26 -11.34
CA ILE A 574 24.11 10.15 -12.08
C ILE A 574 25.10 11.21 -11.58
N LEU A 575 24.67 12.48 -11.49
CA LEU A 575 25.52 13.56 -10.98
C LEU A 575 25.96 13.30 -9.53
N ASP A 576 25.05 12.85 -8.68
CA ASP A 576 25.30 12.56 -7.26
C ASP A 576 26.30 11.40 -7.11
N LYS A 577 26.11 10.30 -7.83
CA LYS A 577 27.01 9.14 -7.72
C LYS A 577 28.40 9.42 -8.29
N ARG A 578 28.49 10.25 -9.34
CA ARG A 578 29.73 10.41 -10.12
C ARG A 578 30.55 11.64 -9.75
N LEU A 579 29.92 12.78 -9.48
CA LEU A 579 30.60 14.02 -9.14
C LEU A 579 30.67 14.29 -7.63
N ARG A 580 29.64 13.94 -6.85
CA ARG A 580 29.63 14.23 -5.40
C ARG A 580 30.81 13.61 -4.64
N PRO A 581 31.28 12.38 -4.92
CA PRO A 581 32.45 11.82 -4.24
C PRO A 581 33.75 12.58 -4.50
N ARG A 582 33.81 13.39 -5.56
CA ARG A 582 34.97 14.22 -5.90
C ARG A 582 34.97 15.58 -5.19
N ILE A 583 33.85 15.97 -4.58
CA ILE A 583 33.74 17.25 -3.87
C ILE A 583 34.54 17.18 -2.56
N PRO A 584 35.46 18.12 -2.30
CA PRO A 584 36.18 18.17 -1.03
C PRO A 584 35.23 18.33 0.17
N GLY A 585 35.44 17.55 1.23
CA GLY A 585 34.61 17.62 2.45
C GLY A 585 34.82 18.89 3.30
N ASP A 586 35.92 19.62 3.08
CA ASP A 586 36.18 20.90 3.74
C ASP A 586 35.39 22.04 3.07
N THR A 587 34.78 22.91 3.87
CA THR A 587 33.88 23.96 3.36
C THR A 587 34.60 25.02 2.52
N ALA A 588 35.83 25.39 2.87
CA ALA A 588 36.61 26.34 2.08
C ALA A 588 37.05 25.70 0.76
N LYS A 589 37.56 24.47 0.79
CA LYS A 589 37.94 23.74 -0.43
C LYS A 589 36.75 23.42 -1.33
N SER A 590 35.58 23.14 -0.76
CA SER A 590 34.34 22.94 -1.53
C SER A 590 33.90 24.24 -2.22
N ARG A 591 34.04 25.39 -1.56
CA ARG A 591 33.78 26.69 -2.19
C ARG A 591 34.71 26.93 -3.38
N ASP A 592 36.00 26.67 -3.22
CA ASP A 592 37.01 26.87 -4.26
C ASP A 592 36.85 25.86 -5.41
N TYR A 593 36.39 24.63 -5.10
CA TYR A 593 36.03 23.60 -6.09
C TYR A 593 34.94 24.07 -7.06
N PHE A 594 33.91 24.75 -6.53
CA PHE A 594 32.86 25.40 -7.30
C PHE A 594 33.16 26.88 -7.56
N ALA A 595 34.43 27.30 -7.62
CA ALA A 595 34.86 28.66 -8.00
C ALA A 595 36.22 28.65 -8.74
N PRO A 596 36.39 27.85 -9.82
CA PRO A 596 37.62 27.87 -10.59
C PRO A 596 37.84 29.23 -11.26
N TYR A 597 39.11 29.57 -11.49
CA TYR A 597 39.47 30.79 -12.20
C TYR A 597 39.02 30.71 -13.66
N ILE A 598 38.06 31.57 -14.02
CA ILE A 598 37.44 31.64 -15.35
C ILE A 598 37.45 33.06 -15.94
N ASP A 599 38.15 34.00 -15.30
CA ASP A 599 38.14 35.41 -15.68
C ASP A 599 38.90 35.68 -16.99
N ASN A 600 39.78 34.78 -17.39
CA ASN A 600 40.52 34.80 -18.65
C ASN A 600 39.73 34.21 -19.84
N LEU A 601 38.52 33.69 -19.61
CA LEU A 601 37.70 33.09 -20.66
C LEU A 601 36.85 34.15 -21.38
N HIS A 602 36.47 33.85 -22.61
CA HIS A 602 35.55 34.69 -23.39
C HIS A 602 34.25 34.93 -22.59
N PRO A 603 33.65 36.14 -22.61
CA PRO A 603 32.50 36.49 -21.77
C PRO A 603 31.32 35.51 -21.86
N LYS A 604 31.08 34.95 -23.05
CA LYS A 604 30.04 33.94 -23.30
C LYS A 604 30.30 32.63 -22.54
N ASP A 605 31.52 32.14 -22.58
CA ASP A 605 31.93 30.87 -21.95
C ASP A 605 31.98 31.01 -20.43
N LYS A 606 32.47 32.16 -19.95
CA LYS A 606 32.43 32.56 -18.53
C LYS A 606 31.00 32.54 -17.99
N GLY A 607 30.04 33.11 -18.72
CA GLY A 607 28.64 33.13 -18.33
C GLY A 607 28.01 31.73 -18.26
N LEU A 608 28.27 30.88 -19.26
CA LEU A 608 27.73 29.51 -19.32
C LEU A 608 28.31 28.61 -18.22
N LEU A 609 29.63 28.65 -18.01
CA LEU A 609 30.30 27.89 -16.96
C LEU A 609 29.87 28.38 -15.58
N GLY A 610 29.85 29.69 -15.33
CA GLY A 610 29.40 30.26 -14.05
C GLY A 610 27.96 29.88 -13.69
N LYS A 611 27.06 29.89 -14.68
CA LYS A 611 25.65 29.49 -14.50
C LYS A 611 25.53 28.00 -14.12
N ASN A 612 26.12 27.10 -14.90
CA ASN A 612 26.01 25.66 -14.65
C ASN A 612 26.79 25.20 -13.42
N GLN A 613 27.87 25.91 -13.05
CA GLN A 613 28.61 25.69 -11.80
C GLN A 613 27.74 25.98 -10.58
N ARG A 614 26.96 27.08 -10.63
CA ARG A 614 25.96 27.37 -9.60
C ARG A 614 24.92 26.25 -9.53
N TYR A 615 24.43 25.76 -10.66
CA TYR A 615 23.46 24.65 -10.67
C TYR A 615 24.03 23.36 -10.10
N LEU A 616 25.26 22.98 -10.46
CA LEU A 616 25.95 21.83 -9.86
C LEU A 616 26.08 21.97 -8.35
N LYS A 617 26.45 23.16 -7.86
CA LYS A 617 26.57 23.43 -6.42
C LYS A 617 25.22 23.31 -5.70
N GLU A 618 24.17 23.93 -6.24
CA GLU A 618 22.82 23.87 -5.65
C GLU A 618 22.28 22.43 -5.63
N ASN A 619 22.47 21.67 -6.71
CA ASN A 619 22.04 20.28 -6.81
C ASN A 619 22.83 19.34 -5.89
N LEU A 620 24.17 19.40 -5.90
CA LEU A 620 25.04 18.42 -5.24
C LEU A 620 25.38 18.72 -3.78
N VAL A 621 25.47 20.01 -3.41
CA VAL A 621 25.84 20.42 -2.05
C VAL A 621 24.61 20.72 -1.20
N PHE A 622 23.65 21.45 -1.77
CA PHE A 622 22.46 21.90 -1.03
C PHE A 622 21.22 21.03 -1.27
N GLY A 623 21.27 20.09 -2.21
CA GLY A 623 20.15 19.21 -2.56
C GLY A 623 18.94 19.96 -3.14
N ARG A 624 19.16 21.16 -3.69
CA ARG A 624 18.10 21.99 -4.26
C ARG A 624 17.94 21.66 -5.74
N PRO A 625 16.78 21.15 -6.17
CA PRO A 625 16.61 20.67 -7.53
C PRO A 625 16.48 21.83 -8.51
N ILE A 626 17.54 22.07 -9.30
CA ILE A 626 17.57 23.11 -10.32
C ILE A 626 18.10 22.53 -11.62
N GLN A 627 17.26 22.52 -12.67
CA GLN A 627 17.68 22.17 -14.04
C GLN A 627 18.50 20.87 -14.10
N ARG A 628 18.01 19.79 -13.46
CA ARG A 628 18.77 18.54 -13.24
C ARG A 628 19.25 17.92 -14.56
N LEU A 629 18.31 17.66 -15.48
CA LEU A 629 18.63 17.12 -16.80
C LEU A 629 19.54 18.07 -17.61
N GLY A 630 19.24 19.37 -17.61
CA GLY A 630 20.03 20.38 -18.32
C GLY A 630 21.47 20.50 -17.80
N THR A 631 21.67 20.35 -16.49
CA THR A 631 22.99 20.38 -15.85
C THR A 631 23.80 19.14 -16.24
N LEU A 632 23.19 17.95 -16.24
CA LEU A 632 23.84 16.72 -16.72
C LEU A 632 24.20 16.83 -18.20
N LEU A 633 23.27 17.30 -19.03
CA LEU A 633 23.51 17.51 -20.46
C LEU A 633 24.68 18.47 -20.71
N PHE A 634 24.77 19.55 -19.93
CA PHE A 634 25.91 20.48 -20.00
C PHE A 634 27.23 19.82 -19.58
N CYS A 635 27.26 18.99 -18.53
CA CYS A 635 28.47 18.26 -18.14
C CYS A 635 28.93 17.28 -19.23
N LEU A 636 27.98 16.58 -19.85
CA LEU A 636 28.24 15.68 -20.97
C LEU A 636 28.76 16.44 -22.20
N ASP A 637 28.16 17.58 -22.55
CA ASP A 637 28.64 18.45 -23.64
C ASP A 637 30.05 18.96 -23.35
N TYR A 638 30.27 19.52 -22.15
CA TYR A 638 31.54 20.08 -21.74
C TYR A 638 32.69 19.06 -21.83
N ALA A 639 32.44 17.82 -21.41
CA ALA A 639 33.45 16.77 -21.46
C ALA A 639 33.85 16.38 -22.90
N GLN A 640 32.94 16.54 -23.87
CA GLN A 640 33.08 16.00 -25.22
C GLN A 640 33.41 17.05 -26.28
N THR A 641 32.87 18.26 -26.17
CA THR A 641 32.94 19.29 -27.23
C THR A 641 33.82 20.48 -26.85
N TRP A 642 34.09 20.71 -25.56
CA TRP A 642 34.84 21.87 -25.10
C TRP A 642 36.35 21.58 -25.00
N ALA A 643 37.16 22.35 -25.73
CA ALA A 643 38.62 22.29 -25.68
C ALA A 643 39.22 22.97 -24.42
N LEU A 644 38.39 23.53 -23.53
CA LEU A 644 38.85 24.23 -22.33
C LEU A 644 39.34 23.27 -21.25
N ASP A 645 40.38 23.67 -20.52
CA ASP A 645 40.89 22.98 -19.33
C ASP A 645 40.70 23.87 -18.09
N VAL A 646 39.47 23.91 -17.60
CA VAL A 646 39.09 24.66 -16.41
C VAL A 646 39.22 23.77 -15.17
N GLY A 647 39.86 24.30 -14.13
CA GLY A 647 40.04 23.59 -12.85
C GLY A 647 38.75 23.38 -12.06
N GLY A 648 38.87 22.89 -10.82
CA GLY A 648 37.73 22.65 -9.93
C GLY A 648 36.77 21.61 -10.48
N VAL A 649 35.47 21.84 -10.32
CA VAL A 649 34.39 20.94 -10.77
C VAL A 649 34.45 20.57 -12.24
N TRP A 650 34.95 21.47 -13.10
CA TRP A 650 34.99 21.24 -14.54
C TRP A 650 36.06 20.25 -14.96
N ARG A 651 37.18 20.18 -14.23
CA ARG A 651 38.20 19.15 -14.44
C ARG A 651 37.63 17.76 -14.19
N ASP A 652 36.95 17.59 -13.06
CA ASP A 652 36.35 16.31 -12.71
C ASP A 652 35.17 15.96 -13.61
N ALA A 653 34.36 16.95 -14.01
CA ALA A 653 33.31 16.73 -15.02
C ALA A 653 33.91 16.21 -16.34
N LYS A 654 35.04 16.76 -16.78
CA LYS A 654 35.75 16.29 -17.98
C LYS A 654 36.26 14.88 -17.79
N GLU A 655 36.87 14.55 -16.65
CA GLU A 655 37.37 13.19 -16.37
C GLU A 655 36.23 12.16 -16.33
N VAL A 656 35.16 12.47 -15.60
CA VAL A 656 34.05 11.56 -15.29
C VAL A 656 33.12 11.32 -16.48
N PHE A 657 32.87 12.35 -17.29
CA PHE A 657 31.92 12.30 -18.41
C PHE A 657 32.60 12.17 -19.79
N SER A 658 33.91 11.89 -19.82
CA SER A 658 34.62 11.51 -21.04
C SER A 658 34.40 10.04 -21.42
N GLY A 659 34.68 9.71 -22.67
CA GLY A 659 34.68 8.33 -23.17
C GLY A 659 33.53 8.01 -24.14
N PRO A 660 33.63 6.87 -24.85
CA PRO A 660 32.72 6.51 -25.94
C PRO A 660 31.27 6.26 -25.47
N GLU A 661 31.07 5.62 -24.32
CA GLU A 661 29.73 5.41 -23.75
C GLU A 661 29.05 6.73 -23.38
N ARG A 662 29.80 7.67 -22.80
CA ARG A 662 29.29 8.98 -22.39
C ARG A 662 28.97 9.87 -23.58
N LYS A 663 29.75 9.74 -24.67
CA LYS A 663 29.47 10.38 -25.95
C LYS A 663 28.18 9.86 -26.58
N SER A 664 27.92 8.55 -26.50
CA SER A 664 26.64 7.96 -26.93
C SER A 664 25.48 8.49 -26.09
N LEU A 665 25.63 8.54 -24.76
CA LEU A 665 24.61 9.06 -23.86
C LEU A 665 24.32 10.55 -24.13
N TYR A 666 25.35 11.36 -24.38
CA TYR A 666 25.19 12.77 -24.74
C TYR A 666 24.29 12.95 -25.96
N ALA A 667 24.53 12.18 -27.02
CA ALA A 667 23.72 12.26 -28.24
C ALA A 667 22.24 11.95 -27.96
N GLU A 668 21.97 10.87 -27.23
CA GLU A 668 20.60 10.45 -26.89
C GLU A 668 19.90 11.46 -25.96
N VAL A 669 20.57 11.90 -24.88
CA VAL A 669 20.00 12.88 -23.92
C VAL A 669 19.76 14.23 -24.58
N LYS A 670 20.62 14.65 -25.51
CA LYS A 670 20.45 15.90 -26.26
C LYS A 670 19.18 15.86 -27.09
N GLU A 671 18.99 14.81 -27.90
CA GLU A 671 17.80 14.66 -28.75
C GLU A 671 16.52 14.54 -27.91
N VAL A 672 16.54 13.76 -26.82
CA VAL A 672 15.40 13.63 -25.92
C VAL A 672 15.06 14.95 -25.23
N ASN A 673 16.05 15.74 -24.83
CA ASN A 673 15.84 17.04 -24.20
C ASN A 673 15.31 18.09 -25.21
N GLU A 674 15.80 18.07 -26.46
CA GLU A 674 15.26 18.90 -27.54
C GLU A 674 13.80 18.54 -27.84
N PHE A 675 13.49 17.25 -27.97
CA PHE A 675 12.12 16.76 -28.15
C PHE A 675 11.21 17.12 -26.98
N ARG A 676 11.68 16.94 -25.73
CA ARG A 676 10.96 17.34 -24.52
C ARG A 676 10.58 18.81 -24.57
N ASN A 677 11.53 19.70 -24.85
CA ASN A 677 11.26 21.14 -24.79
C ASN A 677 10.33 21.57 -25.92
N THR A 678 10.56 21.08 -27.14
CA THR A 678 9.81 21.49 -28.33
C THR A 678 8.42 20.87 -28.43
N ARG A 679 8.24 19.59 -28.05
CA ARG A 679 7.01 18.83 -28.28
C ARG A 679 6.20 18.50 -27.03
N VAL A 680 6.81 18.50 -25.84
CA VAL A 680 6.18 17.96 -24.61
C VAL A 680 5.96 19.02 -23.53
N ALA A 681 6.98 19.81 -23.19
CA ALA A 681 6.97 20.70 -22.03
C ALA A 681 6.57 22.14 -22.35
N HIS A 682 7.10 22.73 -23.43
CA HIS A 682 6.74 24.09 -23.87
C HIS A 682 5.83 24.10 -25.11
N VAL A 683 5.66 22.94 -25.76
CA VAL A 683 4.82 22.71 -26.95
C VAL A 683 4.94 23.83 -27.98
N GLU A 684 6.16 24.04 -28.46
CA GLU A 684 6.45 24.98 -29.55
C GLU A 684 5.94 24.44 -30.90
N THR A 685 6.04 23.12 -31.08
CA THR A 685 5.56 22.41 -32.27
C THR A 685 4.66 21.26 -31.82
N LYS A 686 3.52 21.10 -32.48
CA LYS A 686 2.57 20.04 -32.19
C LYS A 686 3.18 18.66 -32.52
N LEU A 687 2.84 17.65 -31.74
CA LEU A 687 3.17 16.26 -32.03
C LEU A 687 1.90 15.56 -32.50
N ASP A 688 1.63 15.60 -33.80
CA ASP A 688 0.45 15.06 -34.46
C ASP A 688 0.77 13.95 -35.49
N ASP A 689 2.05 13.69 -35.76
CA ASP A 689 2.52 12.57 -36.56
C ASP A 689 2.79 11.32 -35.71
N ALA A 690 2.16 10.20 -36.11
CA ALA A 690 2.21 8.95 -35.36
C ALA A 690 3.56 8.23 -35.49
N GLU A 691 4.22 8.31 -36.67
CA GLU A 691 5.52 7.68 -36.89
C GLU A 691 6.61 8.41 -36.09
N GLU A 692 6.58 9.74 -36.08
CA GLU A 692 7.43 10.58 -35.26
C GLU A 692 7.27 10.27 -33.78
N ALA A 693 6.03 10.13 -33.29
CA ALA A 693 5.76 9.83 -31.89
C ALA A 693 6.26 8.44 -31.47
N TRP A 694 6.03 7.39 -32.29
CA TRP A 694 6.59 6.06 -32.00
C TRP A 694 8.12 6.03 -32.09
N GLY A 695 8.71 6.74 -33.05
CA GLY A 695 10.16 6.90 -33.17
C GLY A 695 10.76 7.58 -31.94
N ALA A 696 10.11 8.64 -31.43
CA ALA A 696 10.51 9.31 -30.20
C ALA A 696 10.37 8.40 -28.98
N MET A 697 9.28 7.61 -28.87
CA MET A 697 9.07 6.67 -27.76
C MET A 697 10.23 5.67 -27.63
N VAL A 698 10.67 5.09 -28.75
CA VAL A 698 11.82 4.17 -28.79
C VAL A 698 13.11 4.86 -28.32
N ARG A 699 13.36 6.11 -28.72
CA ARG A 699 14.54 6.87 -28.27
C ARG A 699 14.50 7.18 -26.79
N TRP A 700 13.34 7.54 -26.24
CA TRP A 700 13.17 7.79 -24.81
C TRP A 700 13.47 6.55 -23.98
N PHE A 701 12.99 5.37 -24.41
CA PHE A 701 13.29 4.09 -23.78
C PHE A 701 14.80 3.81 -23.75
N ARG A 702 15.46 3.98 -24.91
CA ARG A 702 16.91 3.78 -25.02
C ARG A 702 17.68 4.75 -24.12
N CYS A 703 17.31 6.03 -24.12
CA CYS A 703 17.92 7.05 -23.27
C CYS A 703 17.78 6.72 -21.78
N LEU A 704 16.57 6.39 -21.31
CA LEU A 704 16.32 6.01 -19.92
C LEU A 704 17.08 4.74 -19.52
N ASN A 705 17.19 3.77 -20.42
CA ASN A 705 17.99 2.57 -20.19
C ASN A 705 19.49 2.89 -20.04
N GLN A 706 20.05 3.70 -20.93
CA GLN A 706 21.46 4.13 -20.83
C GLN A 706 21.73 4.92 -19.55
N MET A 707 20.80 5.81 -19.17
CA MET A 707 20.87 6.56 -17.91
C MET A 707 20.80 5.62 -16.68
N SER A 708 19.91 4.62 -16.70
CA SER A 708 19.78 3.62 -15.64
C SER A 708 21.05 2.78 -15.48
N ASN A 709 21.64 2.32 -16.59
CA ASN A 709 22.90 1.58 -16.56
C ASN A 709 24.04 2.42 -15.98
N LEU A 710 24.11 3.71 -16.35
CA LEU A 710 25.11 4.62 -15.82
C LEU A 710 24.92 4.93 -14.33
N LYS A 711 23.67 4.99 -13.87
CA LYS A 711 23.31 5.11 -12.46
C LYS A 711 23.76 3.86 -11.67
N ASN A 712 23.70 2.67 -12.26
CA ASN A 712 23.99 1.40 -11.57
C ASN A 712 25.48 1.03 -11.57
N GLN A 713 26.22 1.35 -12.63
CA GLN A 713 27.69 1.35 -12.65
C GLN A 713 28.27 2.40 -11.69
#